data_AF-A0A8B3F648-F1
#
_entry.id   AF-A0A8B3F648-F1
#
_cell.length_a   1.000
_cell.length_b   1.000
_cell.length_c   1.000
_cell.angle_alpha   90.00
_cell.angle_beta   90.00
_cell.angle_gamma   90.00
#
_symmetry.space_group_name_H-M   'P 1'
#
loop_
_entity.id
_entity.type
_entity.pdbx_description
1 polymer ?
#
loop_
_entity_poly.entity_id
_entity_poly.type
_entity_poly.pdbx_seq_one_letter_code
_entity_poly.pdbx_strand_id
1 'polypeptide(L)'
;MKPILYEPKATDFGNNGGIATLADCRSLKVTEEANGSYIAELTFPITTKYSEYLEDVNYQIKCKPNDLDKYHVFYIYTHYKDMATGLLYVTAKSRTMKLGNRTVKNVVIDNQTGIEAMALLHDGMDLESDIEMFSDITAISSTHFEVSNPLECIKGIDGSLNQRYGGEIKHEPNRISLLKRRGKDNVTTIRYRKNLEGFKLELNWDGLVTRIFPYADVQNTDGKTERIYGNKVDSQYIGNYDGEVYARHIQFTEDQGATDTATLNKVASKYFTSMNAGVDKPKVSAEVNIRKLDNQAKFKNFRQLGIFDSFTVFHERYNINLEMTVNKVVYDGLLEQIESIEAGDPKFTFFEEQQNQFTEVMKKVPTKQYSSVFTDYVTKIISGNDGGNVIWHPKERPTDLFFVNGTTLEDSKQVLRINKSGIGFSSNGWKGPFNTAWTLDGTFVADFIKSGTLNADLIKAGVLSGIKIRSVHHDFIIELDQGKIRFIKRNGSSENEMFAFAPTYTGGQLQGINAIQNHGYSFALSSKGNNGALLNVLEIPKDSTAENRKLNLYGEVKVDGNFYVNGVKIDTNGGGNSGGGGGWNGQYPPEVISDRDKRYWQIWAMAIGAGFSKQAAAALLGNAQGESDANPTADEGGGRPGFGYGVWQWTDSSGASSGRVYMINLMTRAGVTDNPDTITAQFKLLMWHAQNGQWIAKSSYPYSWTQFMTLTNINTATQAFVANFERPLNGHPERSTWAQEWYNKFVNLKIPSGGGGYIAPISSPITVTSEMGWRTSPITGAQEFHNAMDLVNGNPTTPILASGDGQVVQAGSNYYDWYGNYTVIKHADGLYTGYAHQSRIDVSVGQNVKKGQQIGLMGATGPVTGPHLHFQFMDQYWPSSSAHFKNPRDYIKF
;
A
#
# COMPACT_ATOMS: atom_id res chain seq x y z
N MET A 1 12.60 2.30 38.93
CA MET A 1 11.57 2.16 39.99
C MET A 1 10.61 1.10 39.49
N LYS A 2 10.25 0.08 40.28
CA LYS A 2 9.22 -0.87 39.82
C LYS A 2 7.85 -0.16 39.80
N PRO A 3 7.02 -0.36 38.75
CA PRO A 3 5.73 0.31 38.65
C PRO A 3 4.79 -0.14 39.76
N ILE A 4 3.96 0.78 40.26
CA ILE A 4 3.01 0.55 41.35
C ILE A 4 1.59 0.77 40.82
N LEU A 5 0.71 -0.18 41.06
CA LEU A 5 -0.69 -0.14 40.67
C LEU A 5 -1.53 0.62 41.70
N TYR A 6 -2.46 1.45 41.23
CA TYR A 6 -3.38 2.24 42.02
C TYR A 6 -4.81 2.11 41.51
N GLU A 7 -5.77 2.30 42.41
CA GLU A 7 -7.20 2.28 42.11
C GLU A 7 -7.59 3.41 41.12
N PRO A 8 -8.67 3.25 40.34
CA PRO A 8 -9.09 4.23 39.36
C PRO A 8 -9.34 5.65 39.85
N LYS A 9 -9.88 5.76 41.06
CA LYS A 9 -10.25 7.03 41.70
C LYS A 9 -9.16 7.58 42.62
N ALA A 10 -7.99 6.94 42.68
CA ALA A 10 -6.89 7.45 43.49
C ALA A 10 -6.45 8.85 42.99
N THR A 11 -6.31 9.77 43.94
CA THR A 11 -5.82 11.14 43.75
C THR A 11 -4.54 11.40 44.58
N ASP A 12 -4.32 10.62 45.64
CA ASP A 12 -3.08 10.59 46.43
C ASP A 12 -2.19 9.41 45.99
N PHE A 13 -0.96 9.75 45.59
CA PHE A 13 0.05 8.80 45.11
C PHE A 13 1.27 8.74 46.04
N GLY A 14 1.10 9.09 47.31
CA GLY A 14 2.09 8.92 48.37
C GLY A 14 2.47 7.46 48.65
N ASN A 15 3.36 7.25 49.63
CA ASN A 15 4.04 5.98 49.86
C ASN A 15 3.12 4.82 50.33
N ASN A 16 1.89 5.09 50.80
CA ASN A 16 1.01 4.09 51.43
C ASN A 16 -0.28 3.78 50.64
N GLY A 17 -0.48 4.33 49.44
CA GLY A 17 -1.76 4.26 48.70
C GLY A 17 -1.83 3.25 47.56
N GLY A 18 -0.75 2.53 47.25
CA GLY A 18 -0.69 1.61 46.11
C GLY A 18 -1.29 0.23 46.44
N ILE A 19 -2.02 -0.36 45.49
CA ILE A 19 -2.58 -1.71 45.58
C ILE A 19 -1.45 -2.75 45.62
N ALA A 20 -0.49 -2.61 44.69
CA ALA A 20 0.60 -3.57 44.55
C ALA A 20 1.78 -2.98 43.79
N THR A 21 2.98 -3.46 44.11
CA THR A 21 4.16 -3.27 43.25
C THR A 21 4.15 -4.36 42.17
N LEU A 22 4.19 -3.94 40.91
CA LEU A 22 4.18 -4.82 39.72
C LEU A 22 5.60 -5.38 39.48
N ALA A 23 6.08 -6.23 40.38
CA ALA A 23 7.44 -6.76 40.38
C ALA A 23 7.78 -7.54 39.09
N ASP A 24 6.80 -8.26 38.55
CA ASP A 24 6.92 -9.12 37.35
C ASP A 24 6.91 -8.35 36.01
N CYS A 25 6.84 -7.01 36.07
CA CYS A 25 6.91 -6.17 34.88
C CYS A 25 8.22 -6.44 34.11
N ARG A 26 8.06 -6.82 32.83
CA ARG A 26 9.15 -7.25 31.93
C ARG A 26 9.75 -6.09 31.15
N SER A 27 8.94 -5.10 30.80
CA SER A 27 9.37 -3.86 30.16
C SER A 27 8.47 -2.72 30.58
N LEU A 28 9.03 -1.51 30.67
CA LEU A 28 8.32 -0.27 30.92
C LEU A 28 8.98 0.83 30.11
N LYS A 29 8.29 1.33 29.10
CA LYS A 29 8.69 2.46 28.27
C LYS A 29 7.80 3.64 28.57
N VAL A 30 8.38 4.80 28.81
CA VAL A 30 7.66 6.05 28.96
C VAL A 30 8.06 6.95 27.81
N THR A 31 7.08 7.33 27.00
CA THR A 31 7.29 8.15 25.81
C THR A 31 6.63 9.50 26.01
N GLU A 32 7.43 10.56 25.93
CA GLU A 32 6.97 11.95 26.00
C GLU A 32 7.24 12.65 24.67
N GLU A 33 6.20 13.25 24.08
CA GLU A 33 6.27 14.07 22.87
C GLU A 33 6.06 15.54 23.20
N ALA A 34 6.80 16.42 22.53
CA ALA A 34 6.79 17.85 22.75
C ALA A 34 5.40 18.42 22.50
N ASN A 35 4.80 18.97 23.57
CA ASN A 35 3.44 19.51 23.55
C ASN A 35 2.43 18.47 23.04
N GLY A 36 2.67 17.18 23.29
CA GLY A 36 1.92 16.08 22.65
C GLY A 36 1.58 14.98 23.63
N SER A 37 1.71 13.74 23.17
CA SER A 37 1.37 12.56 23.95
C SER A 37 2.38 12.34 25.08
N TYR A 38 1.90 11.87 26.23
CA TYR A 38 2.74 11.37 27.32
C TYR A 38 2.18 10.05 27.82
N ILE A 39 2.84 8.95 27.45
CA ILE A 39 2.33 7.58 27.61
C ILE A 39 3.34 6.68 28.28
N ALA A 40 2.83 5.63 28.93
CA ALA A 40 3.61 4.52 29.44
C ALA A 40 3.12 3.21 28.79
N GLU A 41 4.06 2.42 28.28
CA GLU A 41 3.84 1.11 27.70
C GLU A 41 4.56 0.08 28.56
N LEU A 42 3.85 -0.94 29.02
CA LEU A 42 4.45 -2.01 29.80
C LEU A 42 4.01 -3.38 29.33
N THR A 43 4.89 -4.36 29.56
CA THR A 43 4.60 -5.77 29.31
C THR A 43 4.63 -6.55 30.62
N PHE A 44 3.59 -7.31 30.90
CA PHE A 44 3.38 -8.04 32.15
C PHE A 44 2.93 -9.48 31.88
N PRO A 45 3.36 -10.51 32.62
CA PRO A 45 2.91 -11.88 32.37
C PRO A 45 1.40 -12.06 32.63
N ILE A 46 0.69 -12.83 31.80
CA ILE A 46 -0.76 -13.03 31.95
C ILE A 46 -1.13 -13.87 33.18
N THR A 47 -0.22 -14.74 33.64
CA THR A 47 -0.47 -15.71 34.72
C THR A 47 -0.12 -15.20 36.12
N THR A 48 0.48 -14.02 36.22
CA THR A 48 0.94 -13.48 37.50
C THR A 48 -0.16 -12.73 38.23
N LYS A 49 -0.06 -12.69 39.56
CA LYS A 49 -0.95 -11.90 40.42
C LYS A 49 -0.98 -10.46 39.89
N TYR A 50 -2.18 -9.87 39.85
CA TYR A 50 -2.48 -8.52 39.40
C TYR A 50 -2.60 -8.27 37.89
N SER A 51 -2.43 -9.29 37.03
CA SER A 51 -2.65 -9.13 35.57
C SER A 51 -4.07 -8.67 35.24
N GLU A 52 -5.08 -9.19 35.94
CA GLU A 52 -6.50 -8.85 35.74
C GLU A 52 -6.78 -7.34 35.97
N TYR A 53 -6.11 -6.69 36.93
CA TYR A 53 -6.29 -5.26 37.17
C TYR A 53 -5.70 -4.40 36.04
N LEU A 54 -4.71 -4.92 35.33
CA LEU A 54 -4.09 -4.23 34.20
C LEU A 54 -4.94 -4.31 32.93
N GLU A 55 -5.96 -5.17 32.92
CA GLU A 55 -6.96 -5.26 31.85
C GLU A 55 -8.10 -4.25 32.04
N ASP A 56 -8.30 -3.76 33.27
CA ASP A 56 -9.29 -2.73 33.54
C ASP A 56 -8.73 -1.33 33.22
N VAL A 57 -9.29 -0.72 32.17
CA VAL A 57 -8.94 0.62 31.63
C VAL A 57 -9.22 1.79 32.58
N ASN A 58 -9.56 1.51 33.84
CA ASN A 58 -9.74 2.53 34.85
C ASN A 58 -8.54 2.63 35.80
N TYR A 59 -7.73 1.58 35.94
CA TYR A 59 -6.62 1.54 36.90
C TYR A 59 -5.46 2.47 36.49
N GLN A 60 -4.66 2.84 37.50
CA GLN A 60 -3.57 3.80 37.36
C GLN A 60 -2.22 3.16 37.72
N ILE A 61 -1.16 3.56 37.02
CA ILE A 61 0.19 3.07 37.16
C ILE A 61 1.09 4.24 37.50
N LYS A 62 1.76 4.16 38.65
CA LYS A 62 2.82 5.06 39.07
C LYS A 62 4.17 4.48 38.68
N CYS A 63 5.00 5.23 37.97
CA CYS A 63 6.33 4.78 37.60
C CYS A 63 7.32 5.96 37.44
N LYS A 64 8.61 5.65 37.25
CA LYS A 64 9.66 6.64 36.98
C LYS A 64 9.60 7.01 35.49
N PRO A 65 9.29 8.27 35.14
CA PRO A 65 8.98 8.62 33.76
C PRO A 65 10.19 9.15 32.97
N ASN A 66 11.15 9.75 33.67
CA ASN A 66 12.34 10.39 33.14
C ASN A 66 13.32 10.59 34.31
N ASP A 67 14.54 11.06 34.03
CA ASP A 67 15.58 11.22 35.05
C ASP A 67 15.29 12.33 36.07
N LEU A 68 14.54 13.37 35.68
CA LEU A 68 14.27 14.55 36.50
C LEU A 68 13.15 14.31 37.52
N ASP A 69 12.03 13.75 37.09
CA ASP A 69 10.83 13.59 37.91
C ASP A 69 10.91 12.31 38.73
N LYS A 70 10.63 12.37 40.03
CA LYS A 70 10.68 11.17 40.90
C LYS A 70 9.69 10.09 40.47
N TYR A 71 8.50 10.49 40.03
CA TYR A 71 7.48 9.61 39.50
C TYR A 71 6.49 10.41 38.63
N HIS A 72 5.72 9.69 37.81
CA HIS A 72 4.50 10.17 37.17
C HIS A 72 3.41 9.11 37.26
N VAL A 73 2.17 9.50 36.98
CA VAL A 73 1.00 8.62 37.03
C VAL A 73 0.33 8.55 35.67
N PHE A 74 0.06 7.33 35.22
CA PHE A 74 -0.59 7.03 33.95
C PHE A 74 -1.84 6.19 34.21
N TYR A 75 -2.98 6.52 33.60
CA TYR A 75 -4.16 5.66 33.63
C TYR A 75 -4.19 4.76 32.40
N ILE A 76 -4.54 3.50 32.58
CA ILE A 76 -4.61 2.51 31.51
C ILE A 76 -5.72 2.93 30.54
N TYR A 77 -5.48 2.85 29.24
CA TYR A 77 -6.55 3.13 28.26
C TYR A 77 -6.73 2.01 27.24
N THR A 78 -5.70 1.18 27.03
CA THR A 78 -5.79 0.01 26.16
C THR A 78 -4.83 -1.08 26.62
N HIS A 79 -5.17 -2.32 26.29
CA HIS A 79 -4.34 -3.49 26.52
C HIS A 79 -4.65 -4.55 25.46
N TYR A 80 -3.74 -5.50 25.29
CA TYR A 80 -4.02 -6.74 24.58
C TYR A 80 -3.18 -7.89 25.14
N LYS A 81 -3.69 -9.11 25.00
CA LYS A 81 -2.97 -10.34 25.38
C LYS A 81 -2.39 -11.00 24.15
N ASP A 82 -1.11 -11.36 24.24
CA ASP A 82 -0.48 -12.28 23.32
C ASP A 82 -0.41 -13.66 23.97
N MET A 83 -1.31 -14.54 23.54
CA MET A 83 -1.41 -15.90 24.06
C MET A 83 -0.23 -16.79 23.63
N ALA A 84 0.50 -16.41 22.57
CA ALA A 84 1.68 -17.14 22.12
C ALA A 84 2.90 -16.87 23.01
N THR A 85 3.08 -15.61 23.43
CA THR A 85 4.18 -15.23 24.32
C THR A 85 3.82 -15.27 25.81
N GLY A 86 2.53 -15.36 26.15
CA GLY A 86 2.06 -15.34 27.53
C GLY A 86 2.15 -13.97 28.19
N LEU A 87 2.16 -12.90 27.40
CA LEU A 87 2.34 -11.52 27.84
C LEU A 87 1.09 -10.67 27.61
N LEU A 88 0.79 -9.83 28.60
CA LEU A 88 -0.15 -8.72 28.54
C LEU A 88 0.63 -7.46 28.19
N TYR A 89 0.20 -6.78 27.13
CA TYR A 89 0.70 -5.48 26.71
C TYR A 89 -0.30 -4.42 27.15
N VAL A 90 0.17 -3.40 27.86
CA VAL A 90 -0.67 -2.36 28.46
C VAL A 90 -0.13 -1.00 28.03
N THR A 91 -1.01 -0.14 27.55
CA THR A 91 -0.69 1.24 27.25
C THR A 91 -1.54 2.16 28.13
N ALA A 92 -0.87 3.10 28.79
CA ALA A 92 -1.45 4.04 29.72
C ALA A 92 -1.10 5.48 29.31
N LYS A 93 -2.03 6.42 29.50
CA LYS A 93 -1.85 7.85 29.22
C LYS A 93 -1.62 8.62 30.51
N SER A 94 -0.86 9.71 30.44
CA SER A 94 -0.67 10.62 31.58
C SER A 94 -2.01 10.97 32.22
N ARG A 95 -2.07 10.94 33.55
CA ARG A 95 -3.28 11.25 34.32
C ARG A 95 -3.91 12.60 33.93
N THR A 96 -3.08 13.59 33.63
CA THR A 96 -3.52 14.91 33.15
C THR A 96 -4.40 14.84 31.90
N MET A 97 -4.27 13.78 31.09
CA MET A 97 -5.06 13.61 29.86
C MET A 97 -6.53 13.29 30.15
N LYS A 98 -6.90 12.98 31.41
CA LYS A 98 -8.31 12.87 31.84
C LYS A 98 -9.07 14.19 31.70
N LEU A 99 -8.39 15.34 31.61
CA LEU A 99 -9.01 16.62 31.26
C LEU A 99 -9.70 16.59 29.90
N GLY A 100 -9.30 15.71 28.98
CA GLY A 100 -10.01 15.49 27.71
C GLY A 100 -11.42 14.92 27.87
N ASN A 101 -11.75 14.38 29.04
CA ASN A 101 -13.11 13.91 29.38
C ASN A 101 -13.96 15.01 30.04
N ARG A 102 -13.50 16.27 30.01
CA ARG A 102 -14.24 17.46 30.44
C ARG A 102 -14.58 18.31 29.24
N THR A 103 -15.55 19.20 29.41
CA THR A 103 -15.87 20.20 28.41
C THR A 103 -16.03 21.57 29.04
N VAL A 104 -15.68 22.60 28.28
CA VAL A 104 -15.98 23.99 28.59
C VAL A 104 -17.05 24.47 27.60
N LYS A 105 -18.10 25.10 28.11
CA LYS A 105 -19.18 25.62 27.26
C LYS A 105 -18.81 26.95 26.62
N ASN A 106 -18.26 27.84 27.44
CA ASN A 106 -17.85 29.18 27.07
C ASN A 106 -16.79 29.66 28.06
N VAL A 107 -15.59 29.96 27.59
CA VAL A 107 -14.51 30.59 28.38
C VAL A 107 -13.97 31.77 27.57
N VAL A 108 -14.17 32.98 28.11
CA VAL A 108 -13.63 34.22 27.53
C VAL A 108 -12.37 34.60 28.31
N ILE A 109 -11.25 34.69 27.61
CA ILE A 109 -9.99 35.18 28.14
C ILE A 109 -9.76 36.53 27.47
N ASP A 110 -9.85 37.61 28.23
CA ASP A 110 -9.64 38.95 27.70
C ASP A 110 -8.49 39.66 28.42
N ASN A 111 -7.40 39.85 27.68
CA ASN A 111 -6.19 40.54 28.12
C ASN A 111 -5.60 39.99 29.42
N GLN A 112 -5.60 38.66 29.56
CA GLN A 112 -5.15 37.93 30.74
C GLN A 112 -3.76 37.33 30.53
N THR A 113 -3.01 37.17 31.62
CA THR A 113 -1.76 36.38 31.66
C THR A 113 -2.03 34.88 31.49
N GLY A 114 -0.98 34.10 31.24
CA GLY A 114 -1.12 32.65 31.10
C GLY A 114 -1.69 31.96 32.34
N ILE A 115 -1.34 32.43 33.54
CA ILE A 115 -1.85 31.84 34.79
C ILE A 115 -3.33 32.14 35.00
N GLU A 116 -3.77 33.36 34.72
CA GLU A 116 -5.17 33.75 34.78
C GLU A 116 -6.00 33.02 33.73
N ALA A 117 -5.46 32.85 32.52
CA ALA A 117 -6.10 32.07 31.45
C ALA A 117 -6.28 30.59 31.83
N MET A 118 -5.27 29.97 32.44
CA MET A 118 -5.35 28.59 32.94
C MET A 118 -6.38 28.45 34.08
N ALA A 119 -6.49 29.46 34.97
CA ALA A 119 -7.50 29.48 36.03
C ALA A 119 -8.92 29.60 35.46
N LEU A 120 -9.15 30.53 34.54
CA LEU A 120 -10.45 30.70 33.87
C LEU A 120 -10.88 29.43 33.11
N LEU A 121 -9.93 28.75 32.48
CA LEU A 121 -10.19 27.49 31.80
C LEU A 121 -10.56 26.37 32.80
N HIS A 122 -9.87 26.30 33.94
CA HIS A 122 -10.16 25.33 34.98
C HIS A 122 -11.55 25.56 35.60
N ASP A 123 -11.88 26.81 35.93
CA ASP A 123 -13.18 27.19 36.50
C ASP A 123 -14.34 27.01 35.49
N GLY A 124 -14.05 27.09 34.19
CA GLY A 124 -15.03 26.95 33.12
C GLY A 124 -15.43 25.52 32.77
N MET A 125 -14.84 24.51 33.41
CA MET A 125 -15.14 23.10 33.16
C MET A 125 -16.54 22.72 33.66
N ASP A 126 -17.18 21.79 32.96
CA ASP A 126 -18.51 21.25 33.29
C ASP A 126 -18.55 20.52 34.64
N LEU A 127 -17.43 19.93 35.05
CA LEU A 127 -17.24 19.24 36.31
C LEU A 127 -15.87 19.55 36.88
N GLU A 128 -15.81 19.68 38.20
CA GLU A 128 -14.55 19.86 38.92
C GLU A 128 -13.53 18.76 38.56
N SER A 129 -12.28 19.17 38.42
CA SER A 129 -11.15 18.28 38.18
C SER A 129 -10.11 18.49 39.25
N ASP A 130 -9.61 17.38 39.79
CA ASP A 130 -8.49 17.37 40.73
C ASP A 130 -7.12 17.52 40.04
N ILE A 131 -7.11 17.76 38.72
CA ILE A 131 -5.92 18.10 37.96
C ILE A 131 -5.80 19.62 37.92
N GLU A 132 -4.75 20.15 38.53
CA GLU A 132 -4.46 21.57 38.55
C GLU A 132 -3.99 22.06 37.17
N MET A 133 -4.23 23.34 36.87
CA MET A 133 -3.73 24.02 35.68
C MET A 133 -2.82 25.18 36.10
N PHE A 134 -1.64 25.30 35.48
CA PHE A 134 -0.65 26.33 35.81
C PHE A 134 0.02 26.93 34.58
N SER A 135 0.51 28.16 34.69
CA SER A 135 1.42 28.76 33.72
C SER A 135 2.32 29.80 34.40
N ASP A 136 3.54 29.96 33.92
CA ASP A 136 4.47 31.03 34.31
C ASP A 136 4.55 32.16 33.26
N ILE A 137 3.72 32.10 32.22
CA ILE A 137 3.74 33.05 31.11
C ILE A 137 3.06 34.36 31.54
N THR A 138 3.86 35.43 31.62
CA THR A 138 3.39 36.77 32.00
C THR A 138 2.91 37.60 30.82
N ALA A 139 3.06 37.13 29.59
CA ALA A 139 2.52 37.80 28.41
C ALA A 139 0.99 37.78 28.48
N ILE A 140 0.35 38.88 28.09
CA ILE A 140 -1.10 39.00 28.04
C ILE A 140 -1.61 38.71 26.64
N SER A 141 -2.73 38.01 26.55
CA SER A 141 -3.42 37.75 25.29
C SER A 141 -4.92 37.63 25.54
N SER A 142 -5.70 37.73 24.46
CA SER A 142 -7.12 37.40 24.47
C SER A 142 -7.40 36.18 23.58
N THR A 143 -8.35 35.35 24.00
CA THR A 143 -8.91 34.26 23.21
C THR A 143 -10.27 33.85 23.77
N HIS A 144 -10.99 33.02 23.02
CA HIS A 144 -12.32 32.60 23.37
C HIS A 144 -12.53 31.14 22.97
N PHE A 145 -13.12 30.36 23.87
CA PHE A 145 -13.39 28.94 23.63
C PHE A 145 -14.88 28.65 23.82
N GLU A 146 -15.49 28.05 22.80
CA GLU A 146 -16.87 27.56 22.83
C GLU A 146 -16.87 26.04 22.62
N VAL A 147 -17.68 25.32 23.41
CA VAL A 147 -17.95 23.87 23.25
C VAL A 147 -16.69 23.07 22.90
N SER A 148 -15.68 23.12 23.77
CA SER A 148 -14.37 22.52 23.53
C SER A 148 -13.92 21.68 24.73
N ASN A 149 -12.97 20.77 24.55
CA ASN A 149 -12.33 20.10 25.69
C ASN A 149 -11.11 20.91 26.17
N PRO A 150 -10.80 20.94 27.49
CA PRO A 150 -9.71 21.76 28.02
C PRO A 150 -8.33 21.49 27.42
N LEU A 151 -8.03 20.24 27.02
CA LEU A 151 -6.74 19.92 26.40
C LEU A 151 -6.61 20.60 25.03
N GLU A 152 -7.66 20.60 24.22
CA GLU A 152 -7.71 21.33 22.96
C GLU A 152 -7.55 22.84 23.16
N CYS A 153 -8.22 23.41 24.18
CA CYS A 153 -8.08 24.82 24.55
C CYS A 153 -6.63 25.17 24.92
N ILE A 154 -5.89 24.28 25.58
CA ILE A 154 -4.46 24.46 25.83
C ILE A 154 -3.69 24.32 24.51
N LYS A 155 -3.94 23.24 23.75
CA LYS A 155 -3.36 22.98 22.43
C LYS A 155 -4.22 22.03 21.60
N GLY A 156 -4.61 22.43 20.39
CA GLY A 156 -5.29 21.54 19.44
C GLY A 156 -6.28 22.23 18.52
N ILE A 157 -6.78 23.41 18.91
CA ILE A 157 -7.70 24.24 18.13
C ILE A 157 -7.11 25.62 17.82
N ASP A 158 -7.68 26.32 16.84
CA ASP A 158 -7.26 27.69 16.53
C ASP A 158 -7.54 28.62 17.71
N GLY A 159 -6.55 29.46 18.05
CA GLY A 159 -6.61 30.33 19.21
C GLY A 159 -6.35 29.64 20.55
N SER A 160 -5.85 28.40 20.57
CA SER A 160 -5.45 27.73 21.81
C SER A 160 -4.42 28.54 22.61
N LEU A 161 -4.31 28.27 23.91
CA LEU A 161 -3.37 28.97 24.78
C LEU A 161 -1.93 28.83 24.26
N ASN A 162 -1.52 27.65 23.81
CA ASN A 162 -0.20 27.45 23.22
C ASN A 162 0.02 28.25 21.92
N GLN A 163 -1.00 28.48 21.09
CA GLN A 163 -0.88 29.31 19.88
C GLN A 163 -0.83 30.82 20.22
N ARG A 164 -1.55 31.25 21.26
CA ARG A 164 -1.64 32.65 21.68
C ARG A 164 -0.45 33.10 22.52
N TYR A 165 -0.05 32.29 23.49
CA TYR A 165 0.99 32.58 24.46
C TYR A 165 2.34 31.95 24.10
N GLY A 166 2.36 30.96 23.20
CA GLY A 166 3.52 30.10 23.00
C GLY A 166 3.67 29.07 24.13
N GLY A 167 4.89 28.58 24.30
CA GLY A 167 5.30 27.80 25.48
C GLY A 167 5.38 26.28 25.29
N GLU A 168 5.75 25.62 26.38
CA GLU A 168 6.12 24.22 26.49
C GLU A 168 5.29 23.57 27.61
N ILE A 169 4.48 22.59 27.22
CA ILE A 169 3.58 21.87 28.11
C ILE A 169 4.41 20.90 28.97
N LYS A 170 4.13 20.92 30.27
CA LYS A 170 4.65 19.97 31.24
C LYS A 170 3.49 19.23 31.89
N HIS A 171 3.54 17.92 31.76
CA HIS A 171 2.64 17.03 32.49
C HIS A 171 3.29 16.63 33.81
N GLU A 172 2.60 16.88 34.91
CA GLU A 172 2.99 16.49 36.27
C GLU A 172 1.91 15.57 36.85
N PRO A 173 2.17 14.82 37.95
CA PRO A 173 1.26 13.77 38.40
C PRO A 173 -0.20 14.20 38.56
N ASN A 174 -0.43 15.42 39.08
CA ASN A 174 -1.75 16.01 39.31
C ASN A 174 -1.87 17.44 38.75
N ARG A 175 -0.99 17.85 37.83
CA ARG A 175 -0.99 19.21 37.28
C ARG A 175 -0.56 19.23 35.83
N ILE A 176 -1.18 20.07 35.02
CA ILE A 176 -0.71 20.41 33.69
C ILE A 176 -0.26 21.87 33.67
N SER A 177 0.95 22.10 33.18
CA SER A 177 1.56 23.43 33.14
C SER A 177 1.85 23.85 31.71
N LEU A 178 1.52 25.08 31.33
CA LEU A 178 2.00 25.72 30.11
C LEU A 178 3.13 26.68 30.47
N LEU A 179 4.38 26.25 30.28
CA LEU A 179 5.56 26.99 30.72
C LEU A 179 6.15 27.82 29.58
N LYS A 180 6.72 28.99 29.88
CA LYS A 180 7.42 29.82 28.90
C LYS A 180 8.62 29.09 28.30
N ARG A 181 9.37 28.37 29.16
CA ARG A 181 10.51 27.53 28.78
C ARG A 181 10.69 26.43 29.82
N ARG A 182 10.72 25.18 29.38
CA ARG A 182 10.96 23.98 30.18
C ARG A 182 12.35 23.37 29.90
N GLY A 183 12.73 23.27 28.62
CA GLY A 183 14.03 22.72 28.24
C GLY A 183 15.18 23.71 28.41
N LYS A 184 16.40 23.21 28.23
CA LYS A 184 17.65 23.97 28.27
C LYS A 184 18.15 24.26 26.87
N ASP A 185 18.71 25.44 26.66
CA ASP A 185 19.28 25.81 25.38
C ASP A 185 20.72 25.33 25.23
N ASN A 186 21.07 24.84 24.04
CA ASN A 186 22.44 24.48 23.65
C ASN A 186 23.15 23.55 24.65
N VAL A 187 22.47 22.51 25.10
CA VAL A 187 22.98 21.53 26.08
C VAL A 187 24.30 20.92 25.60
N THR A 188 24.44 20.66 24.30
CA THR A 188 25.68 20.14 23.73
C THR A 188 25.83 20.47 22.25
N THR A 189 27.05 20.30 21.73
CA THR A 189 27.35 20.39 20.29
C THR A 189 27.96 19.10 19.80
N ILE A 190 27.44 18.59 18.69
CA ILE A 190 27.82 17.31 18.10
C ILE A 190 28.55 17.57 16.80
N ARG A 191 29.69 16.91 16.65
CA ARG A 191 30.39 16.78 15.37
C ARG A 191 30.28 15.32 14.97
N TYR A 192 29.41 15.01 14.00
CA TYR A 192 29.23 13.64 13.55
C TYR A 192 30.35 13.27 12.57
N ARG A 193 30.95 12.09 12.76
CA ARG A 193 31.86 11.44 11.80
C ARG A 193 31.22 10.13 11.34
N LYS A 194 31.68 9.59 10.20
CA LYS A 194 31.18 8.30 9.66
C LYS A 194 31.24 7.21 10.76
N ASN A 195 30.16 6.40 10.83
CA ASN A 195 29.95 5.22 11.71
C ASN A 195 29.55 5.50 13.17
N LEU A 196 28.30 5.91 13.40
CA LEU A 196 27.66 5.89 14.72
C LEU A 196 26.41 5.01 14.66
N GLU A 197 26.49 3.78 15.17
CA GLU A 197 25.41 2.77 15.09
C GLU A 197 24.09 3.17 15.77
N GLY A 198 24.11 4.23 16.59
CA GLY A 198 22.95 4.77 17.30
C GLY A 198 22.50 6.18 16.91
N PHE A 199 23.14 6.86 15.94
CA PHE A 199 22.79 8.24 15.56
C PHE A 199 22.41 8.31 14.08
N LYS A 200 21.15 8.67 13.80
CA LYS A 200 20.65 8.96 12.45
C LYS A 200 20.39 10.45 12.34
N LEU A 201 20.94 11.07 11.30
CA LEU A 201 20.71 12.46 10.93
C LEU A 201 20.17 12.50 9.51
N GLU A 202 19.04 13.15 9.34
CA GLU A 202 18.38 13.39 8.07
C GLU A 202 18.39 14.89 7.79
N LEU A 203 18.74 15.24 6.54
CA LEU A 203 18.79 16.61 6.06
C LEU A 203 17.85 16.72 4.88
N ASN A 204 16.85 17.59 5.00
CA ASN A 204 15.94 17.93 3.92
C ASN A 204 16.32 19.30 3.35
N TRP A 205 16.68 19.26 2.07
CA TRP A 205 17.12 20.42 1.28
C TRP A 205 15.97 21.13 0.58
N ASP A 206 14.76 20.57 0.64
CA ASP A 206 13.57 21.20 0.10
C ASP A 206 13.23 22.47 0.88
N GLY A 207 12.78 23.50 0.15
CA GLY A 207 12.50 24.80 0.75
C GLY A 207 13.72 25.64 1.11
N LEU A 208 14.96 25.15 0.96
CA LEU A 208 16.17 25.93 1.23
C LEU A 208 16.22 27.19 0.36
N VAL A 209 16.48 28.35 0.97
CA VAL A 209 16.64 29.63 0.27
C VAL A 209 17.89 30.32 0.76
N THR A 210 18.80 30.64 -0.15
CA THR A 210 20.07 31.35 0.15
C THR A 210 20.16 32.69 -0.55
N ARG A 211 19.23 32.99 -1.46
CA ARG A 211 19.05 34.29 -2.12
C ARG A 211 17.57 34.59 -2.35
N ILE A 212 17.17 35.83 -2.14
CA ILE A 212 15.84 36.30 -2.52
C ILE A 212 15.90 37.45 -3.52
N PHE A 213 14.90 37.50 -4.40
CA PHE A 213 14.57 38.63 -5.27
C PHE A 213 13.25 39.24 -4.77
N PRO A 214 13.31 40.29 -3.92
CA PRO A 214 12.12 40.87 -3.33
C PRO A 214 11.32 41.66 -4.38
N TYR A 215 9.99 41.54 -4.33
CA TYR A 215 9.08 42.39 -5.09
C TYR A 215 7.87 42.77 -4.23
N ALA A 216 7.17 43.86 -4.58
CA ALA A 216 5.93 44.25 -3.93
C ALA A 216 4.97 44.81 -4.98
N ASP A 217 3.66 44.63 -4.74
CA ASP A 217 2.59 45.22 -5.55
C ASP A 217 2.04 46.39 -4.73
N VAL A 218 2.34 47.62 -5.16
CA VAL A 218 2.04 48.85 -4.41
C VAL A 218 1.01 49.68 -5.17
N GLN A 219 0.06 50.27 -4.45
CA GLN A 219 -0.92 51.15 -5.06
C GLN A 219 -0.34 52.57 -5.27
N ASN A 220 -0.35 53.05 -6.51
CA ASN A 220 0.02 54.42 -6.81
C ASN A 220 -1.09 55.42 -6.40
N THR A 221 -0.79 56.72 -6.44
CA THR A 221 -1.72 57.79 -6.06
C THR A 221 -3.03 57.83 -6.86
N ASP A 222 -3.10 57.14 -8.00
CA ASP A 222 -4.29 57.03 -8.86
C ASP A 222 -5.13 55.77 -8.58
N GLY A 223 -4.77 55.00 -7.55
CA GLY A 223 -5.45 53.76 -7.17
C GLY A 223 -5.09 52.55 -8.04
N LYS A 224 -4.06 52.64 -8.91
CA LYS A 224 -3.58 51.51 -9.72
C LYS A 224 -2.46 50.76 -9.01
N THR A 225 -2.52 49.43 -9.04
CA THR A 225 -1.47 48.56 -8.51
C THR A 225 -0.29 48.47 -9.50
N GLU A 226 0.90 48.80 -9.04
CA GLU A 226 2.16 48.69 -9.78
C GLU A 226 3.16 47.79 -9.04
N ARG A 227 3.87 46.94 -9.79
CA ARG A 227 4.87 46.04 -9.23
C ARG A 227 6.25 46.71 -9.18
N ILE A 228 6.83 46.76 -7.99
CA ILE A 228 8.21 47.21 -7.75
C ILE A 228 9.12 46.02 -7.45
N TYR A 229 10.40 46.14 -7.82
CA TYR A 229 11.43 45.13 -7.56
C TYR A 229 12.54 45.72 -6.70
N GLY A 230 12.97 44.99 -5.68
CA GLY A 230 14.08 45.37 -4.82
C GLY A 230 15.39 44.70 -5.23
N ASN A 231 16.45 45.08 -4.52
CA ASN A 231 17.77 44.47 -4.63
C ASN A 231 17.75 43.04 -4.12
N LYS A 232 18.54 42.16 -4.77
CA LYS A 232 18.76 40.81 -4.25
C LYS A 232 19.30 40.86 -2.82
N VAL A 233 18.84 39.95 -1.99
CA VAL A 233 19.36 39.76 -0.62
C VAL A 233 19.95 38.36 -0.55
N ASP A 234 21.19 38.27 -0.08
CA ASP A 234 21.95 37.03 0.01
C ASP A 234 22.09 36.62 1.48
N SER A 235 21.95 35.33 1.77
CA SER A 235 22.25 34.78 3.08
C SER A 235 23.76 34.77 3.33
N GLN A 236 24.16 34.84 4.59
CA GLN A 236 25.54 34.60 5.02
C GLN A 236 26.06 33.19 4.64
N TYR A 237 25.18 32.21 4.44
CA TYR A 237 25.53 30.83 4.07
C TYR A 237 25.48 30.57 2.56
N ILE A 238 25.31 31.60 1.72
CA ILE A 238 25.21 31.43 0.26
C ILE A 238 26.43 30.72 -0.35
N GLY A 239 27.62 30.89 0.23
CA GLY A 239 28.86 30.25 -0.24
C GLY A 239 29.10 28.85 0.32
N ASN A 240 28.27 28.37 1.26
CA ASN A 240 28.53 27.16 2.02
C ASN A 240 28.09 25.87 1.31
N TYR A 241 27.36 25.96 0.19
CA TYR A 241 26.69 24.84 -0.46
C TYR A 241 27.33 24.44 -1.79
N ASP A 242 28.65 24.19 -1.78
CA ASP A 242 29.42 23.69 -2.94
C ASP A 242 29.23 24.49 -4.25
N GLY A 243 28.94 25.79 -4.14
CA GLY A 243 28.71 26.69 -5.29
C GLY A 243 27.25 26.79 -5.75
N GLU A 244 26.33 26.01 -5.17
CA GLU A 244 24.90 26.10 -5.47
C GLU A 244 24.24 27.30 -4.78
N VAL A 245 23.35 27.99 -5.51
CA VAL A 245 22.58 29.13 -4.99
C VAL A 245 21.09 28.86 -5.13
N TYR A 246 20.42 28.73 -3.99
CA TYR A 246 18.98 28.49 -3.89
C TYR A 246 18.21 29.82 -3.89
N ALA A 247 17.83 30.30 -5.06
CA ALA A 247 17.20 31.61 -5.23
C ALA A 247 15.66 31.55 -5.38
N ARG A 248 14.93 32.50 -4.77
CA ARG A 248 13.47 32.63 -4.92
C ARG A 248 13.01 34.09 -5.08
N HIS A 249 11.91 34.32 -5.78
CA HIS A 249 11.21 35.60 -5.74
C HIS A 249 10.27 35.63 -4.53
N ILE A 250 10.34 36.70 -3.74
CA ILE A 250 9.54 36.84 -2.51
C ILE A 250 8.73 38.12 -2.58
N GLN A 251 7.42 37.99 -2.42
CA GLN A 251 6.53 39.13 -2.33
C GLN A 251 6.51 39.71 -0.92
N PHE A 252 6.61 41.02 -0.82
CA PHE A 252 6.36 41.78 0.40
C PHE A 252 5.11 42.63 0.23
N THR A 253 4.44 42.93 1.35
CA THR A 253 3.21 43.71 1.37
C THR A 253 3.42 45.11 1.94
N GLU A 254 2.48 46.02 1.65
CA GLU A 254 2.47 47.36 2.24
C GLU A 254 2.36 47.29 3.78
N ASP A 255 1.63 46.31 4.33
CA ASP A 255 1.52 46.07 5.78
C ASP A 255 2.86 45.67 6.42
N GLN A 256 3.76 45.05 5.66
CA GLN A 256 5.12 44.76 6.10
C GLN A 256 6.04 45.99 5.98
N GLY A 257 5.51 47.11 5.48
CA GLY A 257 6.22 48.36 5.27
C GLY A 257 6.85 48.50 3.88
N ALA A 258 6.48 47.67 2.89
CA ALA A 258 7.02 47.75 1.53
C ALA A 258 6.14 48.65 0.64
N THR A 259 6.28 49.97 0.79
CA THR A 259 5.50 51.00 0.07
C THR A 259 6.25 51.64 -1.09
N ASP A 260 7.56 51.44 -1.20
CA ASP A 260 8.40 51.92 -2.29
C ASP A 260 9.66 51.04 -2.37
N THR A 261 10.52 51.28 -3.36
CA THR A 261 11.71 50.44 -3.56
C THR A 261 12.71 50.54 -2.40
N ALA A 262 12.82 51.70 -1.74
CA ALA A 262 13.73 51.88 -0.61
C ALA A 262 13.23 51.15 0.64
N THR A 263 11.93 51.24 0.91
CA THR A 263 11.31 50.55 2.05
C THR A 263 11.23 49.03 1.82
N LEU A 264 10.96 48.58 0.58
CA LEU A 264 11.08 47.18 0.17
C LEU A 264 12.47 46.61 0.47
N ASN A 265 13.53 47.31 0.05
CA ASN A 265 14.91 46.87 0.32
C ASN A 265 15.23 46.80 1.82
N LYS A 266 14.73 47.76 2.60
CA LYS A 266 14.92 47.80 4.05
C LYS A 266 14.24 46.62 4.74
N VAL A 267 13.00 46.30 4.37
CA VAL A 267 12.25 45.16 4.94
C VAL A 267 12.87 43.84 4.47
N ALA A 268 13.18 43.71 3.18
CA ALA A 268 13.77 42.51 2.60
C ALA A 268 15.15 42.18 3.20
N SER A 269 15.94 43.18 3.63
CA SER A 269 17.23 42.94 4.29
C SER A 269 17.13 42.09 5.56
N LYS A 270 15.93 42.02 6.17
CA LYS A 270 15.65 41.26 7.40
C LYS A 270 15.18 39.83 7.13
N TYR A 271 15.08 39.43 5.85
CA TYR A 271 14.46 38.17 5.45
C TYR A 271 15.11 36.96 6.13
N PHE A 272 16.43 36.80 6.00
CA PHE A 272 17.18 35.67 6.58
C PHE A 272 17.47 35.82 8.09
N THR A 273 17.31 37.01 8.67
CA THR A 273 17.74 37.28 10.05
C THR A 273 16.60 37.22 11.05
N SER A 274 15.48 37.89 10.79
CA SER A 274 14.39 38.02 11.77
C SER A 274 13.02 37.66 11.22
N MET A 275 12.83 37.64 9.90
CA MET A 275 11.53 37.27 9.31
C MET A 275 11.42 35.76 9.09
N ASN A 276 12.46 35.15 8.53
CA ASN A 276 12.53 33.72 8.21
C ASN A 276 13.90 33.17 8.63
N ALA A 277 14.25 33.36 9.90
CA ALA A 277 15.52 32.88 10.45
C ALA A 277 15.66 31.36 10.22
N GLY A 278 16.81 30.93 9.69
CA GLY A 278 17.10 29.51 9.46
C GLY A 278 16.58 28.92 8.15
N VAL A 279 15.82 29.67 7.33
CA VAL A 279 15.40 29.23 5.97
C VAL A 279 16.58 29.02 5.01
N ASP A 280 17.75 29.54 5.40
CA ASP A 280 19.02 29.43 4.73
C ASP A 280 19.88 28.25 5.20
N LYS A 281 19.31 27.34 5.98
CA LYS A 281 19.85 26.04 6.38
C LYS A 281 18.86 24.92 6.02
N PRO A 282 19.33 23.71 5.70
CA PRO A 282 18.43 22.58 5.45
C PRO A 282 17.64 22.24 6.72
N LYS A 283 16.39 21.80 6.53
CA LYS A 283 15.61 21.20 7.61
C LYS A 283 16.32 19.94 8.10
N VAL A 284 16.29 19.68 9.40
CA VAL A 284 17.12 18.67 10.04
C VAL A 284 16.27 17.80 10.97
N SER A 285 16.35 16.48 10.84
CA SER A 285 15.73 15.54 11.78
C SER A 285 16.77 14.57 12.28
N ALA A 286 16.76 14.23 13.57
CA ALA A 286 17.66 13.24 14.14
C ALA A 286 16.92 12.25 15.02
N GLU A 287 17.33 10.99 14.92
CA GLU A 287 16.95 9.92 15.83
C GLU A 287 18.22 9.41 16.50
N VAL A 288 18.24 9.45 17.83
CA VAL A 288 19.39 9.01 18.62
C VAL A 288 18.95 7.88 19.51
N ASN A 289 19.39 6.66 19.20
CA ASN A 289 19.23 5.49 20.03
C ASN A 289 20.42 5.41 20.99
N ILE A 290 20.19 5.82 22.23
CA ILE A 290 21.22 5.91 23.27
C ILE A 290 21.73 4.51 23.68
N ARG A 291 20.90 3.46 23.56
CA ARG A 291 21.34 2.08 23.83
C ARG A 291 22.39 1.56 22.86
N LYS A 292 22.33 2.03 21.61
CA LYS A 292 23.25 1.65 20.54
C LYS A 292 24.48 2.55 20.44
N LEU A 293 24.55 3.62 21.25
CA LEU A 293 25.73 4.45 21.33
C LEU A 293 26.78 3.79 22.23
N ASP A 294 28.01 3.67 21.71
CA ASP A 294 29.18 3.19 22.45
C ASP A 294 29.34 3.99 23.77
N ASN A 295 29.76 3.32 24.84
CA ASN A 295 29.93 3.86 26.21
C ASN A 295 31.04 4.93 26.32
N GLN A 296 31.52 5.47 25.21
CA GLN A 296 32.57 6.49 25.19
C GLN A 296 32.09 7.80 25.82
N ALA A 297 33.03 8.48 26.49
CA ALA A 297 32.78 9.76 27.16
C ALA A 297 32.14 10.82 26.26
N LYS A 298 32.36 10.75 24.94
CA LYS A 298 31.85 11.69 23.93
C LYS A 298 30.32 11.69 23.75
N PHE A 299 29.61 10.68 24.26
CA PHE A 299 28.14 10.56 24.18
C PHE A 299 27.43 10.64 25.53
N LYS A 300 28.17 10.86 26.63
CA LYS A 300 27.56 10.99 27.97
C LYS A 300 26.55 12.13 28.06
N ASN A 301 26.77 13.20 27.29
CA ASN A 301 25.90 14.37 27.28
C ASN A 301 24.52 14.10 26.63
N PHE A 302 24.39 13.08 25.77
CA PHE A 302 23.08 12.69 25.21
C PHE A 302 22.14 12.13 26.26
N ARG A 303 22.69 11.50 27.29
CA ARG A 303 21.92 10.99 28.43
C ARG A 303 21.35 12.11 29.31
N GLN A 304 21.79 13.35 29.09
CA GLN A 304 21.33 14.53 29.81
C GLN A 304 20.27 15.32 29.04
N LEU A 305 19.99 14.96 27.79
CA LEU A 305 19.01 15.65 26.95
C LEU A 305 17.59 15.23 27.35
N GLY A 306 16.82 16.20 27.85
CA GLY A 306 15.40 16.09 28.10
C GLY A 306 14.56 16.57 26.91
N ILE A 307 13.24 16.41 27.05
CA ILE A 307 12.29 17.01 26.11
C ILE A 307 12.42 18.54 26.10
N PHE A 308 12.29 19.16 24.93
CA PHE A 308 12.54 20.58 24.67
C PHE A 308 13.97 21.09 24.88
N ASP A 309 14.92 20.24 25.30
CA ASP A 309 16.33 20.64 25.28
C ASP A 309 16.78 20.88 23.84
N SER A 310 17.57 21.92 23.60
CA SER A 310 18.19 22.16 22.31
C SER A 310 19.67 21.80 22.30
N PHE A 311 20.15 21.33 21.16
CA PHE A 311 21.55 21.02 20.93
C PHE A 311 21.92 21.35 19.48
N THR A 312 23.22 21.46 19.21
CA THR A 312 23.71 21.81 17.87
C THR A 312 24.37 20.61 17.22
N VAL A 313 24.10 20.39 15.93
CA VAL A 313 24.88 19.49 15.08
C VAL A 313 25.68 20.32 14.10
N PHE A 314 27.00 20.24 14.19
CA PHE A 314 27.90 20.87 13.24
C PHE A 314 28.07 19.98 12.01
N HIS A 315 27.72 20.52 10.84
CA HIS A 315 27.87 19.86 9.54
C HIS A 315 29.19 20.25 8.89
N GLU A 316 30.16 19.34 8.89
CA GLU A 316 31.55 19.65 8.49
C GLU A 316 31.69 20.07 7.02
N ARG A 317 31.03 19.38 6.07
CA ARG A 317 31.12 19.69 4.63
C ARG A 317 30.67 21.11 4.29
N TYR A 318 29.54 21.54 4.84
CA TYR A 318 28.94 22.85 4.56
C TYR A 318 29.26 23.89 5.62
N ASN A 319 30.10 23.56 6.62
CA ASN A 319 30.51 24.47 7.69
C ASN A 319 29.33 25.24 8.33
N ILE A 320 28.25 24.53 8.67
CA ILE A 320 27.02 25.12 9.25
C ILE A 320 26.69 24.45 10.59
N ASN A 321 26.08 25.23 11.48
CA ASN A 321 25.50 24.76 12.74
C ASN A 321 23.99 24.56 12.56
N LEU A 322 23.54 23.32 12.72
CA LEU A 322 22.14 22.91 12.68
C LEU A 322 21.63 22.82 14.11
N GLU A 323 20.73 23.72 14.50
CA GLU A 323 20.12 23.72 15.83
C GLU A 323 18.93 22.76 15.83
N MET A 324 18.86 21.91 16.85
CA MET A 324 17.85 20.87 16.98
C MET A 324 17.23 20.97 18.37
N THR A 325 15.91 20.86 18.44
CA THR A 325 15.17 20.77 19.71
C THR A 325 14.63 19.35 19.85
N VAL A 326 14.77 18.76 21.04
CA VAL A 326 14.24 17.42 21.33
C VAL A 326 12.71 17.47 21.37
N ASN A 327 12.08 16.71 20.48
CA ASN A 327 10.63 16.67 20.34
C ASN A 327 10.02 15.36 20.83
N LYS A 328 10.84 14.32 21.06
CA LYS A 328 10.39 13.06 21.61
C LYS A 328 11.47 12.42 22.45
N VAL A 329 11.09 11.88 23.60
CA VAL A 329 11.97 11.10 24.48
C VAL A 329 11.29 9.77 24.80
N VAL A 330 12.02 8.67 24.65
CA VAL A 330 11.62 7.34 25.10
C VAL A 330 12.54 6.94 26.25
N TYR A 331 11.96 6.73 27.42
CA TYR A 331 12.64 6.40 28.66
C TYR A 331 12.32 4.96 29.08
N ASP A 332 13.34 4.18 29.46
CA ASP A 332 13.11 2.88 30.08
C ASP A 332 12.98 3.05 31.59
N GLY A 333 11.75 2.91 32.11
CA GLY A 333 11.46 3.10 33.53
C GLY A 333 11.95 1.97 34.44
N LEU A 334 12.27 0.79 33.89
CA LEU A 334 12.86 -0.32 34.67
C LEU A 334 14.37 -0.15 34.80
N LEU A 335 15.04 0.25 33.72
CA LEU A 335 16.49 0.50 33.70
C LEU A 335 16.87 1.91 34.14
N GLU A 336 15.89 2.80 34.29
CA GLU A 336 16.06 4.22 34.65
C GLU A 336 17.08 4.95 33.76
N GLN A 337 16.85 4.87 32.45
CA GLN A 337 17.69 5.58 31.48
C GLN A 337 16.91 5.87 30.20
N ILE A 338 17.29 6.96 29.53
CA ILE A 338 16.79 7.30 28.21
C ILE A 338 17.24 6.22 27.20
N GLU A 339 16.29 5.66 26.47
CA GLU A 339 16.54 4.70 25.40
C GLU A 339 16.76 5.39 24.05
N SER A 340 15.92 6.36 23.72
CA SER A 340 16.05 7.12 22.48
C SER A 340 15.45 8.52 22.57
N ILE A 341 15.94 9.41 21.72
CA ILE A 341 15.38 10.75 21.50
C ILE A 341 15.16 11.00 20.01
N GLU A 342 14.14 11.79 19.68
CA GLU A 342 13.97 12.39 18.35
C GLU A 342 14.02 13.91 18.48
N ALA A 343 14.72 14.57 17.57
CA ALA A 343 14.96 16.00 17.62
C ALA A 343 15.00 16.65 16.23
N GLY A 344 14.80 17.97 16.20
CA GLY A 344 14.80 18.78 14.98
C GLY A 344 13.41 18.95 14.40
N ASP A 345 13.32 19.05 13.08
CA ASP A 345 12.05 19.06 12.37
C ASP A 345 11.37 17.67 12.48
N PRO A 346 10.03 17.62 12.62
CA PRO A 346 9.28 16.36 12.59
C PRO A 346 9.69 15.53 11.37
N LYS A 347 9.88 14.22 11.54
CA LYS A 347 10.24 13.31 10.43
C LYS A 347 9.28 13.55 9.27
N PHE A 348 9.82 13.98 8.14
CA PHE A 348 9.06 14.13 6.91
C PHE A 348 8.68 12.76 6.41
N THR A 349 7.55 12.21 6.85
CA THR A 349 6.87 11.28 5.97
C THR A 349 6.42 12.13 4.77
N PHE A 350 6.96 11.82 3.60
CA PHE A 350 6.64 12.43 2.31
C PHE A 350 5.11 12.44 2.01
N PHE A 351 4.31 11.72 2.81
CA PHE A 351 2.86 11.75 2.82
C PHE A 351 2.24 12.67 3.88
N GLU A 352 2.81 12.87 5.08
CA GLU A 352 2.23 13.81 6.05
C GLU A 352 2.52 15.26 5.69
N GLU A 353 3.64 15.61 5.05
CA GLU A 353 3.83 16.99 4.61
C GLU A 353 3.06 17.27 3.32
N GLN A 354 2.85 16.29 2.43
CA GLN A 354 1.94 16.51 1.30
C GLN A 354 0.48 16.52 1.74
N GLN A 355 0.10 15.80 2.80
CA GLN A 355 -1.24 15.80 3.38
C GLN A 355 -1.46 16.97 4.34
N ASN A 356 -0.42 17.47 5.02
CA ASN A 356 -0.45 18.70 5.82
C ASN A 356 -0.26 19.94 4.96
N GLN A 357 0.47 19.89 3.85
CA GLN A 357 0.50 20.95 2.83
C GLN A 357 -0.74 20.87 1.94
N PHE A 358 -1.33 19.70 1.64
CA PHE A 358 -2.68 19.65 1.05
C PHE A 358 -3.73 20.12 2.04
N THR A 359 -3.64 19.78 3.34
CA THR A 359 -4.59 20.27 4.35
C THR A 359 -4.35 21.75 4.69
N GLU A 360 -3.13 22.26 4.65
CA GLU A 360 -2.79 23.69 4.79
C GLU A 360 -3.10 24.49 3.53
N VAL A 361 -2.92 23.93 2.32
CA VAL A 361 -3.35 24.55 1.05
C VAL A 361 -4.87 24.45 0.90
N MET A 362 -5.53 23.40 1.40
CA MET A 362 -7.00 23.32 1.53
C MET A 362 -7.54 24.24 2.63
N LYS A 363 -6.74 24.59 3.65
CA LYS A 363 -7.02 25.67 4.62
C LYS A 363 -6.69 27.07 4.07
N LYS A 364 -5.74 27.19 3.13
CA LYS A 364 -5.22 28.44 2.53
C LYS A 364 -5.68 28.72 1.11
N VAL A 365 -6.61 27.94 0.57
CA VAL A 365 -7.44 28.34 -0.56
C VAL A 365 -8.82 28.65 0.02
N PRO A 366 -9.07 29.89 0.47
CA PRO A 366 -10.37 30.26 0.97
C PRO A 366 -11.28 30.41 -0.25
N THR A 367 -12.24 29.50 -0.34
CA THR A 367 -13.56 29.73 -0.95
C THR A 367 -14.24 31.03 -0.45
N LYS A 368 -13.67 31.74 0.53
CA LYS A 368 -14.14 33.03 1.07
C LYS A 368 -13.85 34.27 0.20
N GLN A 369 -12.90 34.30 -0.74
CA GLN A 369 -12.59 35.58 -1.41
C GLN A 369 -13.72 36.05 -2.34
N TYR A 370 -14.51 35.14 -2.93
CA TYR A 370 -15.75 35.47 -3.63
C TYR A 370 -16.90 35.85 -2.68
N SER A 371 -16.88 35.39 -1.43
CA SER A 371 -17.92 35.74 -0.46
C SER A 371 -17.72 37.14 0.12
N SER A 372 -16.50 37.59 0.40
CA SER A 372 -16.25 38.91 1.02
C SER A 372 -16.70 40.08 0.14
N VAL A 373 -16.34 40.09 -1.15
CA VAL A 373 -16.73 41.15 -2.10
C VAL A 373 -18.26 41.20 -2.29
N PHE A 374 -18.91 40.03 -2.27
CA PHE A 374 -20.37 39.94 -2.32
C PHE A 374 -21.02 40.38 -1.01
N THR A 375 -20.47 39.96 0.14
CA THR A 375 -20.92 40.37 1.47
C THR A 375 -20.76 41.88 1.65
N ASP A 376 -19.69 42.49 1.16
CA ASP A 376 -19.48 43.94 1.20
C ASP A 376 -20.45 44.69 0.27
N TYR A 377 -20.72 44.14 -0.92
CA TYR A 377 -21.74 44.68 -1.83
C TYR A 377 -23.14 44.64 -1.22
N VAL A 378 -23.52 43.52 -0.60
CA VAL A 378 -24.81 43.36 0.10
C VAL A 378 -24.88 44.24 1.34
N THR A 379 -23.82 44.28 2.15
CA THR A 379 -23.71 45.14 3.33
C THR A 379 -23.90 46.59 2.95
N LYS A 380 -23.24 47.09 1.89
CA LYS A 380 -23.37 48.47 1.40
C LYS A 380 -24.78 48.81 0.91
N ILE A 381 -25.50 47.85 0.32
CA ILE A 381 -26.90 48.02 -0.09
C ILE A 381 -27.84 48.05 1.12
N ILE A 382 -27.57 47.30 2.18
CA ILE A 382 -28.42 47.23 3.38
C ILE A 382 -28.14 48.42 4.32
N SER A 383 -26.87 48.78 4.53
CA SER A 383 -26.46 49.83 5.46
C SER A 383 -26.40 51.23 4.86
N GLY A 384 -26.56 51.37 3.54
CA GLY A 384 -26.49 52.63 2.80
C GLY A 384 -27.82 53.21 2.32
N ASN A 385 -28.97 52.70 2.77
CA ASN A 385 -30.28 53.20 2.34
C ASN A 385 -30.77 54.36 3.23
N ASP A 386 -30.99 55.53 2.63
CA ASP A 386 -31.71 56.66 3.23
C ASP A 386 -33.18 56.64 2.79
N GLY A 387 -34.10 56.64 3.76
CA GLY A 387 -35.54 56.72 3.55
C GLY A 387 -36.29 55.38 3.52
N GLY A 388 -37.60 55.46 3.80
CA GLY A 388 -38.52 54.32 3.90
C GLY A 388 -39.52 54.49 5.05
N ASN A 389 -40.67 53.80 4.99
CA ASN A 389 -41.70 53.84 6.02
C ASN A 389 -42.05 52.44 6.52
N VAL A 390 -42.44 52.35 7.79
CA VAL A 390 -42.98 51.15 8.41
C VAL A 390 -44.47 51.36 8.63
N ILE A 391 -45.30 50.53 8.01
CA ILE A 391 -46.77 50.65 8.05
C ILE A 391 -47.37 49.39 8.67
N TRP A 392 -48.19 49.60 9.70
CA TRP A 392 -49.06 48.58 10.29
C TRP A 392 -50.41 48.58 9.56
N HIS A 393 -50.82 47.43 9.02
CA HIS A 393 -52.06 47.34 8.24
C HIS A 393 -52.90 46.09 8.59
N PRO A 394 -54.23 46.22 8.65
CA PRO A 394 -55.01 47.47 8.69
C PRO A 394 -54.79 48.23 10.01
N LYS A 395 -54.85 49.57 9.98
CA LYS A 395 -54.43 50.48 11.08
C LYS A 395 -55.08 50.21 12.44
N GLU A 396 -56.33 49.75 12.45
CA GLU A 396 -57.11 49.53 13.69
C GLU A 396 -56.91 48.15 14.30
N ARG A 397 -56.48 47.16 13.50
CA ARG A 397 -56.27 45.76 13.90
C ARG A 397 -55.16 45.15 13.04
N PRO A 398 -53.90 45.55 13.22
CA PRO A 398 -52.87 45.23 12.26
C PRO A 398 -52.53 43.74 12.26
N THR A 399 -52.62 43.12 11.10
CA THR A 399 -52.25 41.72 10.85
C THR A 399 -50.92 41.60 10.12
N ASP A 400 -50.48 42.70 9.49
CA ASP A 400 -49.34 42.77 8.62
C ASP A 400 -48.48 43.99 8.94
N LEU A 401 -47.17 43.78 8.90
CA LEU A 401 -46.15 44.81 8.99
C LEU A 401 -45.50 44.97 7.62
N PHE A 402 -45.47 46.19 7.10
CA PHE A 402 -44.91 46.50 5.80
C PHE A 402 -43.74 47.48 5.93
N PHE A 403 -42.60 47.14 5.33
CA PHE A 403 -41.51 48.09 5.08
C PHE A 403 -41.58 48.48 3.61
N VAL A 404 -41.72 49.77 3.36
CA VAL A 404 -42.02 50.28 2.03
C VAL A 404 -41.16 51.47 1.66
N ASN A 405 -40.98 51.66 0.34
CA ASN A 405 -40.20 52.77 -0.19
C ASN A 405 -41.00 54.08 -0.42
N GLY A 406 -42.34 54.01 -0.45
CA GLY A 406 -43.24 55.17 -0.59
C GLY A 406 -43.77 55.68 0.75
N THR A 407 -44.73 56.62 0.71
CA THR A 407 -45.33 57.22 1.92
C THR A 407 -46.59 56.49 2.39
N THR A 408 -47.24 55.73 1.51
CA THR A 408 -48.41 54.89 1.79
C THR A 408 -48.19 53.47 1.24
N LEU A 409 -49.14 52.55 1.46
CA LEU A 409 -49.02 51.23 0.82
C LEU A 409 -49.29 51.33 -0.70
N GLU A 410 -50.19 52.22 -1.08
CA GLU A 410 -50.70 52.38 -2.44
C GLU A 410 -49.69 53.01 -3.40
N ASP A 411 -48.80 53.88 -2.92
CA ASP A 411 -47.74 54.52 -3.73
C ASP A 411 -46.44 53.70 -3.79
N SER A 412 -46.34 52.65 -2.97
CA SER A 412 -45.13 51.87 -2.78
C SER A 412 -45.02 50.70 -3.77
N LYS A 413 -43.87 50.61 -4.44
CA LYS A 413 -43.57 49.51 -5.38
C LYS A 413 -42.68 48.43 -4.77
N GLN A 414 -41.70 48.84 -3.96
CA GLN A 414 -40.81 47.92 -3.26
C GLN A 414 -41.32 47.73 -1.85
N VAL A 415 -41.77 46.51 -1.55
CA VAL A 415 -42.47 46.19 -0.32
C VAL A 415 -41.92 44.90 0.27
N LEU A 416 -41.56 44.97 1.56
CA LEU A 416 -41.31 43.81 2.41
C LEU A 416 -42.50 43.66 3.34
N ARG A 417 -43.21 42.53 3.25
CA ARG A 417 -44.35 42.18 4.11
C ARG A 417 -43.94 41.15 5.14
N ILE A 418 -44.31 41.35 6.40
CA ILE A 418 -44.18 40.37 7.49
C ILE A 418 -45.54 40.17 8.15
N ASN A 419 -45.96 38.92 8.34
CA ASN A 419 -47.17 38.59 9.09
C ASN A 419 -47.07 37.22 9.76
N LYS A 420 -48.18 36.78 10.38
CA LYS A 420 -48.28 35.48 11.06
C LYS A 420 -48.13 34.24 10.15
N SER A 421 -47.83 34.42 8.87
CA SER A 421 -47.64 33.34 7.90
C SER A 421 -46.27 33.37 7.23
N GLY A 422 -45.50 34.46 7.34
CA GLY A 422 -44.14 34.53 6.80
C GLY A 422 -43.65 35.95 6.49
N ILE A 423 -42.55 36.00 5.72
CA ILE A 423 -41.94 37.20 5.15
C ILE A 423 -41.92 37.09 3.62
N GLY A 424 -42.23 38.17 2.91
CA GLY A 424 -42.23 38.20 1.46
C GLY A 424 -41.75 39.53 0.89
N PHE A 425 -41.07 39.47 -0.24
CA PHE A 425 -40.52 40.62 -0.96
C PHE A 425 -41.24 40.81 -2.30
N SER A 426 -41.70 42.02 -2.59
CA SER A 426 -42.37 42.38 -3.84
C SER A 426 -41.78 43.68 -4.40
N SER A 427 -41.47 43.69 -5.70
CA SER A 427 -41.15 44.90 -6.46
C SER A 427 -42.35 45.44 -7.26
N ASN A 428 -43.51 44.79 -7.15
CA ASN A 428 -44.74 45.12 -7.88
C ASN A 428 -45.81 45.74 -6.96
N GLY A 429 -45.41 46.16 -5.75
CA GLY A 429 -46.28 46.76 -4.75
C GLY A 429 -46.84 45.78 -3.72
N TRP A 430 -47.63 46.31 -2.79
CA TRP A 430 -48.01 45.62 -1.55
C TRP A 430 -48.95 44.42 -1.71
N LYS A 431 -49.61 44.30 -2.87
CA LYS A 431 -50.49 43.16 -3.20
C LYS A 431 -49.73 41.96 -3.79
N GLY A 432 -48.42 42.10 -4.03
CA GLY A 432 -47.60 41.06 -4.66
C GLY A 432 -47.61 41.11 -6.19
N PRO A 433 -47.15 40.05 -6.88
CA PRO A 433 -46.75 38.75 -6.33
C PRO A 433 -45.44 38.81 -5.53
N PHE A 434 -45.32 37.92 -4.53
CA PHE A 434 -44.14 37.79 -3.66
C PHE A 434 -43.29 36.60 -4.11
N ASN A 435 -42.55 36.77 -5.21
CA ASN A 435 -41.77 35.70 -5.85
C ASN A 435 -40.52 35.30 -5.04
N THR A 436 -40.17 36.09 -4.03
CA THR A 436 -39.19 35.71 -3.02
C THR A 436 -39.85 35.79 -1.66
N ALA A 437 -39.97 34.66 -0.97
CA ALA A 437 -40.69 34.58 0.30
C ALA A 437 -40.18 33.43 1.16
N TRP A 438 -40.37 33.58 2.47
CA TRP A 438 -40.17 32.52 3.45
C TRP A 438 -41.40 32.42 4.34
N THR A 439 -42.11 31.31 4.24
CA THR A 439 -43.29 31.01 5.07
C THR A 439 -42.88 30.34 6.38
N LEU A 440 -43.68 30.52 7.43
CA LEU A 440 -43.38 29.98 8.77
C LEU A 440 -43.38 28.44 8.84
N ASP A 441 -44.00 27.76 7.87
CA ASP A 441 -43.94 26.31 7.72
C ASP A 441 -42.62 25.82 7.07
N GLY A 442 -41.69 26.73 6.80
CA GLY A 442 -40.35 26.42 6.30
C GLY A 442 -40.20 26.45 4.78
N THR A 443 -41.26 26.80 4.02
CA THR A 443 -41.15 26.92 2.56
C THR A 443 -40.41 28.20 2.19
N PHE A 444 -39.28 28.05 1.49
CA PHE A 444 -38.55 29.17 0.89
C PHE A 444 -38.75 29.17 -0.62
N VAL A 445 -39.26 30.29 -1.16
CA VAL A 445 -39.55 30.48 -2.59
C VAL A 445 -38.57 31.49 -3.15
N ALA A 446 -37.83 31.13 -4.20
CA ALA A 446 -36.98 32.04 -4.97
C ALA A 446 -36.63 31.43 -6.34
N ASP A 447 -36.72 32.21 -7.41
CA ASP A 447 -36.35 31.76 -8.77
C ASP A 447 -34.82 31.68 -8.98
N PHE A 448 -34.04 32.48 -8.24
CA PHE A 448 -32.57 32.51 -8.34
C PHE A 448 -31.93 32.90 -7.00
N ILE A 449 -30.86 32.19 -6.60
CA ILE A 449 -30.08 32.48 -5.39
C ILE A 449 -28.63 32.73 -5.79
N LYS A 450 -28.17 33.97 -5.65
CA LYS A 450 -26.75 34.33 -5.81
C LYS A 450 -26.06 34.18 -4.46
N SER A 451 -25.12 33.25 -4.35
CA SER A 451 -24.36 32.97 -3.11
C SER A 451 -22.87 32.84 -3.41
N GLY A 452 -22.01 33.24 -2.46
CA GLY A 452 -20.55 33.12 -2.58
C GLY A 452 -20.07 31.67 -2.43
N THR A 453 -20.60 30.92 -1.48
CA THR A 453 -20.44 29.47 -1.36
C THR A 453 -21.71 28.93 -0.71
N LEU A 454 -22.35 27.96 -1.34
CA LEU A 454 -23.46 27.21 -0.76
C LEU A 454 -22.86 25.86 -0.34
N ASN A 455 -22.68 25.63 0.97
CA ASN A 455 -22.13 24.36 1.43
C ASN A 455 -23.16 23.25 1.14
N ALA A 456 -22.82 22.37 0.20
CA ALA A 456 -23.72 21.36 -0.36
C ALA A 456 -23.95 20.16 0.57
N ASP A 457 -23.16 20.02 1.65
CA ASP A 457 -23.25 18.89 2.59
C ASP A 457 -24.62 18.77 3.27
N LEU A 458 -25.46 19.81 3.22
CA LEU A 458 -26.82 19.82 3.79
C LEU A 458 -27.93 20.30 2.84
N ILE A 459 -27.76 20.23 1.52
CA ILE A 459 -28.91 20.36 0.60
C ILE A 459 -29.59 18.98 0.51
N LYS A 460 -30.56 18.69 1.41
CA LYS A 460 -31.53 17.62 1.20
C LYS A 460 -32.57 18.05 0.15
N ALA A 461 -32.12 18.29 -1.07
CA ALA A 461 -33.04 18.41 -2.20
C ALA A 461 -33.56 17.02 -2.51
N GLY A 462 -34.89 16.85 -2.53
CA GLY A 462 -35.50 15.57 -2.90
C GLY A 462 -35.06 15.12 -4.31
N VAL A 463 -34.83 16.07 -5.23
CA VAL A 463 -34.31 15.84 -6.58
C VAL A 463 -33.45 17.03 -7.00
N LEU A 464 -32.24 16.78 -7.51
CA LEU A 464 -31.42 17.75 -8.23
C LEU A 464 -31.52 17.43 -9.74
N SER A 465 -31.89 18.42 -10.57
CA SER A 465 -32.08 18.25 -12.02
C SER A 465 -31.35 19.35 -12.79
N GLY A 466 -30.61 18.99 -13.85
CA GLY A 466 -30.01 19.95 -14.80
C GLY A 466 -28.69 20.58 -14.36
N ILE A 467 -27.78 19.83 -13.73
CA ILE A 467 -26.48 20.36 -13.24
C ILE A 467 -25.41 20.24 -14.34
N LYS A 468 -24.72 21.33 -14.69
CA LYS A 468 -23.49 21.31 -15.53
C LYS A 468 -22.26 21.76 -14.74
N ILE A 469 -21.30 20.86 -14.55
CA ILE A 469 -19.98 21.13 -13.96
C ILE A 469 -18.98 21.32 -15.09
N ARG A 470 -18.21 22.42 -15.10
CA ARG A 470 -17.29 22.77 -16.21
C ARG A 470 -15.84 22.80 -15.74
N SER A 471 -14.94 22.28 -16.57
CA SER A 471 -13.49 22.44 -16.40
C SER A 471 -13.07 23.91 -16.53
N VAL A 472 -11.97 24.27 -15.86
CA VAL A 472 -11.36 25.63 -15.86
C VAL A 472 -11.01 26.08 -17.29
N HIS A 473 -10.69 25.15 -18.18
CA HIS A 473 -10.36 25.44 -19.59
C HIS A 473 -11.56 25.38 -20.55
N HIS A 474 -12.79 25.21 -20.03
CA HIS A 474 -14.06 25.20 -20.76
C HIS A 474 -14.24 24.14 -21.87
N ASP A 475 -13.34 23.16 -21.95
CA ASP A 475 -13.29 22.09 -22.95
C ASP A 475 -14.04 20.81 -22.53
N PHE A 476 -14.35 20.67 -21.24
CA PHE A 476 -15.00 19.49 -20.66
C PHE A 476 -16.15 19.85 -19.73
N ILE A 477 -17.24 19.10 -19.84
CA ILE A 477 -18.47 19.30 -19.05
C ILE A 477 -18.93 17.94 -18.49
N ILE A 478 -19.34 17.92 -17.22
CA ILE A 478 -20.13 16.86 -16.62
C ILE A 478 -21.56 17.37 -16.43
N GLU A 479 -22.54 16.71 -17.03
CA GLU A 479 -23.95 17.10 -16.99
C GLU A 479 -24.80 16.03 -16.28
N LEU A 480 -25.59 16.41 -15.27
CA LEU A 480 -26.68 15.59 -14.73
C LEU A 480 -28.02 16.09 -15.25
N ASP A 481 -28.61 15.37 -16.19
CA ASP A 481 -29.86 15.75 -16.85
C ASP A 481 -30.67 14.52 -17.28
N GLN A 482 -31.99 14.56 -17.06
CA GLN A 482 -32.93 13.48 -17.40
C GLN A 482 -32.52 12.10 -16.86
N GLY A 483 -31.97 12.06 -15.64
CA GLY A 483 -31.49 10.82 -15.02
C GLY A 483 -30.18 10.26 -15.60
N LYS A 484 -29.49 11.02 -16.46
CA LYS A 484 -28.19 10.64 -17.03
C LYS A 484 -27.07 11.48 -16.42
N ILE A 485 -25.90 10.89 -16.27
CA ILE A 485 -24.63 11.59 -16.01
C ILE A 485 -23.82 11.55 -17.30
N ARG A 486 -23.67 12.68 -18.00
CA ARG A 486 -23.01 12.78 -19.30
C ARG A 486 -21.66 13.48 -19.16
N PHE A 487 -20.66 12.99 -19.87
CA PHE A 487 -19.35 13.61 -20.02
C PHE A 487 -19.23 14.12 -21.45
N ILE A 488 -19.09 15.43 -21.60
CA ILE A 488 -19.24 16.12 -22.88
C ILE A 488 -17.94 16.86 -23.20
N LYS A 489 -17.41 16.62 -24.41
CA LYS A 489 -16.34 17.42 -25.00
C LYS A 489 -16.95 18.64 -25.68
N ARG A 490 -16.37 19.81 -25.41
CA ARG A 490 -16.77 21.05 -26.05
C ARG A 490 -15.69 21.53 -27.02
N ASN A 491 -16.06 21.75 -28.26
CA ASN A 491 -15.22 22.40 -29.27
C ASN A 491 -15.92 23.69 -29.73
N GLY A 492 -15.53 24.84 -29.17
CA GLY A 492 -16.21 26.11 -29.41
C GLY A 492 -17.67 26.09 -28.92
N SER A 493 -18.64 26.25 -29.83
CA SER A 493 -20.07 26.14 -29.53
C SER A 493 -20.63 24.71 -29.61
N SER A 494 -19.88 23.75 -30.15
CA SER A 494 -20.34 22.36 -30.29
C SER A 494 -20.10 21.55 -29.01
N GLU A 495 -21.10 20.79 -28.60
CA GLU A 495 -21.08 19.86 -27.46
C GLU A 495 -21.25 18.43 -28.00
N ASN A 496 -20.26 17.57 -27.75
CA ASN A 496 -20.29 16.16 -28.17
C ASN A 496 -20.21 15.26 -26.93
N GLU A 497 -21.25 14.46 -26.69
CA GLU A 497 -21.26 13.48 -25.62
C GLU A 497 -20.22 12.40 -25.90
N MET A 498 -19.26 12.25 -24.99
CA MET A 498 -18.21 11.23 -25.07
C MET A 498 -18.65 9.94 -24.41
N PHE A 499 -19.28 10.07 -23.24
CA PHE A 499 -19.64 8.96 -22.37
C PHE A 499 -20.81 9.35 -21.47
N ALA A 500 -21.64 8.40 -21.08
CA ALA A 500 -22.72 8.65 -20.14
C ALA A 500 -23.01 7.44 -19.22
N PHE A 501 -23.44 7.72 -17.99
CA PHE A 501 -24.19 6.76 -17.18
C PHE A 501 -25.68 7.04 -17.34
N ALA A 502 -26.46 6.10 -17.87
CA ALA A 502 -27.87 6.32 -18.18
C ALA A 502 -28.74 5.10 -17.83
N PRO A 503 -29.98 5.30 -17.36
CA PRO A 503 -30.90 4.21 -17.10
C PRO A 503 -31.30 3.50 -18.40
N THR A 504 -31.41 2.18 -18.32
CA THR A 504 -31.92 1.34 -19.41
C THR A 504 -33.35 0.91 -19.14
N TYR A 505 -34.19 0.92 -20.17
CA TYR A 505 -35.58 0.49 -20.10
C TYR A 505 -35.84 -0.60 -21.15
N THR A 506 -36.54 -1.65 -20.75
CA THR A 506 -37.07 -2.68 -21.65
C THR A 506 -38.57 -2.80 -21.40
N GLY A 507 -39.38 -2.67 -22.45
CA GLY A 507 -40.85 -2.69 -22.33
C GLY A 507 -41.41 -1.58 -21.44
N GLY A 508 -40.73 -0.42 -21.34
CA GLY A 508 -41.12 0.69 -20.46
C GLY A 508 -40.75 0.52 -18.98
N GLN A 509 -40.16 -0.61 -18.59
CA GLN A 509 -39.70 -0.86 -17.22
C GLN A 509 -38.20 -0.62 -17.07
N LEU A 510 -37.79 0.04 -15.98
CA LEU A 510 -36.39 0.29 -15.63
C LEU A 510 -35.66 -1.03 -15.35
N GLN A 511 -34.57 -1.28 -16.08
CA GLN A 511 -33.79 -2.51 -16.01
C GLN A 511 -32.45 -2.34 -15.27
N GLY A 512 -31.90 -1.13 -15.24
CA GLY A 512 -30.56 -0.88 -14.69
C GLY A 512 -29.95 0.44 -15.16
N ILE A 513 -28.64 0.60 -14.95
CA ILE A 513 -27.84 1.76 -15.38
C ILE A 513 -26.69 1.25 -16.25
N ASN A 514 -26.55 1.81 -17.44
CA ASN A 514 -25.45 1.51 -18.35
C ASN A 514 -24.38 2.59 -18.34
N ALA A 515 -23.12 2.16 -18.42
CA ALA A 515 -22.01 2.94 -18.91
C ALA A 515 -22.01 2.90 -20.45
N ILE A 516 -22.22 4.05 -21.10
CA ILE A 516 -22.39 4.16 -22.55
C ILE A 516 -21.23 4.99 -23.10
N GLN A 517 -20.40 4.38 -23.93
CA GLN A 517 -19.39 5.08 -24.73
C GLN A 517 -19.98 5.44 -26.10
N ASN A 518 -19.73 6.67 -26.57
CA ASN A 518 -20.09 7.10 -27.91
C ASN A 518 -18.92 6.92 -28.87
N HIS A 519 -19.23 6.46 -30.08
CA HIS A 519 -18.26 6.13 -31.13
C HIS A 519 -17.23 7.25 -31.35
N GLY A 520 -15.96 6.89 -31.45
CA GLY A 520 -14.84 7.83 -31.61
C GLY A 520 -14.14 8.23 -30.31
N TYR A 521 -14.68 7.86 -29.14
CA TYR A 521 -14.06 8.12 -27.84
C TYR A 521 -13.72 6.81 -27.11
N SER A 522 -12.59 6.72 -26.42
CA SER A 522 -12.25 5.56 -25.58
C SER A 522 -12.71 5.80 -24.13
N PHE A 523 -13.04 4.72 -23.43
CA PHE A 523 -13.24 4.74 -21.98
C PHE A 523 -12.32 3.71 -21.34
N ALA A 524 -11.45 4.14 -20.42
CA ALA A 524 -10.47 3.26 -19.80
C ALA A 524 -10.27 3.51 -18.31
N LEU A 525 -10.01 2.43 -17.56
CA LEU A 525 -9.43 2.45 -16.23
C LEU A 525 -7.92 2.28 -16.36
N SER A 526 -7.13 3.18 -15.80
CA SER A 526 -5.67 3.22 -15.99
C SER A 526 -4.91 3.12 -14.67
N SER A 527 -3.73 2.52 -14.72
CA SER A 527 -2.74 2.54 -13.63
C SER A 527 -1.67 3.59 -13.91
N LYS A 528 -1.14 4.22 -12.86
CA LYS A 528 -0.09 5.24 -12.95
C LYS A 528 1.26 4.61 -12.65
N GLY A 529 2.17 4.62 -13.62
CA GLY A 529 3.55 4.17 -13.47
C GLY A 529 4.42 5.13 -12.67
N ASN A 530 5.56 4.63 -12.21
CA ASN A 530 6.53 5.40 -11.39
C ASN A 530 7.11 6.63 -12.10
N ASN A 531 7.10 6.65 -13.44
CA ASN A 531 7.48 7.80 -14.27
C ASN A 531 6.31 8.78 -14.53
N GLY A 532 5.15 8.54 -13.90
CA GLY A 532 3.93 9.33 -14.10
C GLY A 532 3.09 8.92 -15.32
N ALA A 533 3.54 7.96 -16.13
CA ALA A 533 2.77 7.48 -17.29
C ALA A 533 1.47 6.79 -16.84
N LEU A 534 0.37 7.07 -17.53
CA LEU A 534 -0.89 6.34 -17.34
C LEU A 534 -1.00 5.25 -18.39
N LEU A 535 -1.17 4.00 -17.96
CA LEU A 535 -1.38 2.86 -18.83
C LEU A 535 -2.76 2.25 -18.54
N ASN A 536 -3.55 2.02 -19.58
CA ASN A 536 -4.85 1.38 -19.47
C ASN A 536 -4.69 -0.01 -18.85
N VAL A 537 -5.64 -0.40 -18.01
CA VAL A 537 -5.81 -1.74 -17.39
C VAL A 537 -7.10 -2.38 -17.90
N LEU A 538 -8.15 -1.59 -18.11
CA LEU A 538 -9.39 -2.00 -18.79
C LEU A 538 -9.79 -0.88 -19.74
N GLU A 539 -10.18 -1.20 -20.97
CA GLU A 539 -10.55 -0.20 -21.98
C GLU A 539 -11.65 -0.69 -22.93
N ILE A 540 -12.66 0.16 -23.17
CA ILE A 540 -13.51 0.09 -24.36
C ILE A 540 -12.86 0.99 -25.42
N PRO A 541 -12.29 0.41 -26.48
CA PRO A 541 -11.55 1.19 -27.46
C PRO A 541 -12.50 2.02 -28.32
N LYS A 542 -11.98 3.12 -28.88
CA LYS A 542 -12.76 4.13 -29.62
C LYS A 542 -13.54 3.60 -30.83
N ASP A 543 -13.10 2.48 -31.39
CA ASP A 543 -13.65 1.80 -32.56
C ASP A 543 -14.64 0.67 -32.20
N SER A 544 -14.95 0.50 -30.91
CA SER A 544 -16.05 -0.35 -30.46
C SER A 544 -17.39 0.27 -30.89
N THR A 545 -18.30 -0.54 -31.42
CA THR A 545 -19.68 -0.15 -31.77
C THR A 545 -20.69 -1.15 -31.21
N ALA A 546 -22.00 -0.87 -31.35
CA ALA A 546 -23.05 -1.79 -30.88
C ALA A 546 -23.04 -3.14 -31.62
N GLU A 547 -22.64 -3.13 -32.88
CA GLU A 547 -22.51 -4.27 -33.80
C GLU A 547 -21.16 -4.97 -33.67
N ASN A 548 -20.12 -4.25 -33.23
CA ASN A 548 -18.76 -4.75 -33.08
C ASN A 548 -18.20 -4.37 -31.69
N ARG A 549 -18.65 -5.10 -30.67
CA ARG A 549 -18.36 -4.81 -29.26
C ARG A 549 -16.95 -5.28 -28.90
N LYS A 550 -16.12 -4.37 -28.41
CA LYS A 550 -14.73 -4.65 -28.03
C LYS A 550 -14.45 -4.29 -26.57
N LEU A 551 -13.61 -5.09 -25.93
CA LEU A 551 -13.09 -4.85 -24.59
C LEU A 551 -11.63 -5.29 -24.54
N ASN A 552 -10.74 -4.39 -24.13
CA ASN A 552 -9.33 -4.67 -23.91
C ASN A 552 -9.06 -4.75 -22.39
N LEU A 553 -8.34 -5.78 -21.98
CA LEU A 553 -7.80 -5.94 -20.62
C LEU A 553 -6.28 -6.00 -20.73
N TYR A 554 -5.58 -5.20 -19.93
CA TYR A 554 -4.13 -5.08 -19.94
C TYR A 554 -3.55 -5.41 -18.56
N GLY A 555 -2.41 -6.10 -18.54
CA GLY A 555 -1.75 -6.52 -17.31
C GLY A 555 -2.36 -7.79 -16.69
N GLU A 556 -2.14 -7.98 -15.40
CA GLU A 556 -2.62 -9.14 -14.65
C GLU A 556 -4.08 -8.92 -14.20
N VAL A 557 -4.96 -9.89 -14.52
CA VAL A 557 -6.37 -9.89 -14.08
C VAL A 557 -6.56 -11.02 -13.08
N LYS A 558 -6.80 -10.66 -11.82
CA LYS A 558 -7.10 -11.62 -10.74
C LYS A 558 -8.62 -11.69 -10.54
N VAL A 559 -9.18 -12.89 -10.53
CA VAL A 559 -10.60 -13.13 -10.27
C VAL A 559 -10.73 -13.91 -8.96
N ASP A 560 -11.52 -13.40 -8.03
CA ASP A 560 -11.88 -14.09 -6.79
C ASP A 560 -13.17 -14.88 -7.01
N GLY A 561 -13.03 -16.17 -7.30
CA GLY A 561 -14.11 -17.06 -7.72
C GLY A 561 -13.89 -17.64 -9.13
N ASN A 562 -14.97 -18.12 -9.74
CA ASN A 562 -14.93 -18.76 -11.05
C ASN A 562 -15.14 -17.71 -12.16
N PHE A 563 -14.14 -17.43 -12.98
CA PHE A 563 -14.33 -16.64 -14.20
C PHE A 563 -14.93 -17.54 -15.28
N TYR A 564 -15.80 -17.05 -16.17
CA TYR A 564 -16.31 -17.84 -17.29
C TYR A 564 -16.31 -17.00 -18.57
N VAL A 565 -15.90 -17.59 -19.70
CA VAL A 565 -16.02 -16.97 -21.03
C VAL A 565 -16.87 -17.90 -21.90
N ASN A 566 -17.98 -17.38 -22.44
CA ASN A 566 -18.97 -18.15 -23.22
C ASN A 566 -19.46 -19.43 -22.50
N GLY A 567 -19.66 -19.36 -21.18
CA GLY A 567 -20.13 -20.48 -20.37
C GLY A 567 -19.05 -21.48 -19.95
N VAL A 568 -17.79 -21.28 -20.36
CA VAL A 568 -16.65 -22.13 -19.98
C VAL A 568 -15.92 -21.53 -18.80
N LYS A 569 -15.73 -22.29 -17.71
CA LYS A 569 -14.99 -21.84 -16.52
C LYS A 569 -13.51 -21.63 -16.87
N ILE A 570 -13.03 -20.43 -16.61
CA ILE A 570 -11.63 -20.02 -16.57
C ILE A 570 -11.24 -19.97 -15.08
N ASP A 571 -10.80 -21.10 -14.52
CA ASP A 571 -10.07 -21.05 -13.25
C ASP A 571 -8.65 -20.52 -13.51
N THR A 572 -7.93 -20.08 -12.47
CA THR A 572 -6.53 -19.62 -12.57
C THR A 572 -5.57 -20.68 -13.11
N ASN A 573 -6.07 -21.85 -13.51
CA ASN A 573 -5.46 -22.62 -14.57
C ASN A 573 -5.78 -21.97 -15.94
N GLY A 574 -4.95 -20.99 -16.31
CA GLY A 574 -4.22 -21.25 -17.54
C GLY A 574 -3.51 -22.59 -17.32
N GLY A 575 -4.11 -23.67 -17.84
CA GLY A 575 -3.76 -25.08 -17.61
C GLY A 575 -2.29 -25.35 -17.33
N GLY A 576 -1.95 -25.35 -16.05
CA GLY A 576 -0.68 -25.79 -15.50
C GLY A 576 -0.92 -26.52 -14.18
N ASN A 577 -2.09 -27.15 -14.02
CA ASN A 577 -2.23 -28.14 -12.97
C ASN A 577 -1.38 -29.34 -13.37
N SER A 578 -0.43 -29.63 -12.48
CA SER A 578 0.41 -30.80 -12.43
C SER A 578 -0.41 -32.09 -12.57
N GLY A 579 -0.59 -32.54 -13.81
CA GLY A 579 -0.77 -33.94 -14.18
C GLY A 579 0.55 -34.42 -14.77
N GLY A 580 1.22 -35.34 -14.07
CA GLY A 580 2.61 -35.71 -14.33
C GLY A 580 2.91 -36.22 -15.74
N GLY A 581 4.18 -36.05 -16.12
CA GLY A 581 4.84 -36.76 -17.22
C GLY A 581 4.85 -36.00 -18.55
N GLY A 582 6.00 -35.44 -18.93
CA GLY A 582 6.17 -34.94 -20.30
C GLY A 582 7.33 -33.97 -20.56
N GLY A 583 8.50 -34.14 -19.92
CA GLY A 583 9.83 -33.80 -20.47
C GLY A 583 10.19 -32.38 -20.95
N TRP A 584 9.28 -31.39 -20.98
CA TRP A 584 9.56 -30.08 -21.56
C TRP A 584 9.81 -29.00 -20.52
N ASN A 585 11.01 -28.44 -20.52
CA ASN A 585 11.49 -27.44 -19.55
C ASN A 585 11.54 -26.00 -20.10
N GLY A 586 10.99 -25.79 -21.31
CA GLY A 586 10.93 -24.48 -21.95
C GLY A 586 12.29 -23.94 -22.44
N GLN A 587 13.35 -24.75 -22.46
CA GLN A 587 14.69 -24.33 -22.86
C GLN A 587 15.09 -24.87 -24.24
N TYR A 588 15.84 -24.05 -24.97
CA TYR A 588 16.32 -24.35 -26.31
C TYR A 588 17.85 -24.35 -26.34
N PRO A 589 18.49 -25.32 -27.02
CA PRO A 589 19.92 -25.24 -27.33
C PRO A 589 20.22 -23.97 -28.14
N PRO A 590 21.42 -23.39 -28.03
CA PRO A 590 21.83 -22.22 -28.80
C PRO A 590 21.67 -22.40 -30.33
N GLU A 591 21.72 -23.62 -30.82
CA GLU A 591 21.56 -23.99 -32.22
C GLU A 591 20.09 -23.97 -32.71
N VAL A 592 19.13 -23.93 -31.79
CA VAL A 592 17.68 -23.90 -32.07
C VAL A 592 17.18 -22.45 -32.01
N ILE A 593 17.35 -21.74 -33.12
CA ILE A 593 17.14 -20.28 -33.17
C ILE A 593 15.77 -19.86 -33.72
N SER A 594 15.26 -20.54 -34.75
CA SER A 594 14.02 -20.13 -35.43
C SER A 594 12.78 -20.62 -34.70
N ASP A 595 11.68 -19.88 -34.77
CA ASP A 595 10.42 -20.29 -34.12
C ASP A 595 9.86 -21.59 -34.70
N ARG A 596 10.15 -21.85 -35.98
CA ARG A 596 9.90 -23.15 -36.61
C ARG A 596 10.70 -24.25 -35.90
N ASP A 597 12.02 -24.08 -35.78
CA ASP A 597 12.89 -25.06 -35.12
C ASP A 597 12.53 -25.29 -33.65
N LYS A 598 12.10 -24.23 -32.94
CA LYS A 598 11.65 -24.33 -31.55
C LYS A 598 10.42 -25.22 -31.39
N ARG A 599 9.45 -25.16 -32.32
CA ARG A 599 8.28 -26.06 -32.31
C ARG A 599 8.71 -27.52 -32.46
N TYR A 600 9.60 -27.81 -33.42
CA TYR A 600 10.11 -29.16 -33.62
C TYR A 600 10.97 -29.64 -32.46
N TRP A 601 11.78 -28.76 -31.88
CA TRP A 601 12.61 -29.07 -30.72
C TRP A 601 11.77 -29.40 -29.48
N GLN A 602 10.65 -28.68 -29.26
CA GLN A 602 9.73 -28.99 -28.18
C GLN A 602 9.18 -30.42 -28.31
N ILE A 603 8.70 -30.81 -29.51
CA ILE A 603 8.21 -32.19 -29.76
C ILE A 603 9.34 -33.20 -29.57
N TRP A 604 10.55 -32.91 -30.06
CA TRP A 604 11.73 -33.76 -29.90
C TRP A 604 12.03 -34.02 -28.42
N ALA A 605 12.16 -32.96 -27.62
CA ALA A 605 12.50 -33.06 -26.21
C ALA A 605 11.41 -33.80 -25.42
N MET A 606 10.14 -33.55 -25.72
CA MET A 606 9.01 -34.28 -25.13
C MET A 606 9.04 -35.78 -25.48
N ALA A 607 9.35 -36.14 -26.73
CA ALA A 607 9.45 -37.52 -27.18
C ALA A 607 10.62 -38.26 -26.50
N ILE A 608 11.80 -37.65 -26.44
CA ILE A 608 12.94 -38.23 -25.72
C ILE A 608 12.60 -38.40 -24.23
N GLY A 609 11.98 -37.40 -23.60
CA GLY A 609 11.53 -37.47 -22.20
C GLY A 609 10.43 -38.52 -21.96
N ALA A 610 9.64 -38.85 -22.97
CA ALA A 610 8.64 -39.92 -22.94
C ALA A 610 9.21 -41.32 -23.24
N GLY A 611 10.52 -41.45 -23.46
CA GLY A 611 11.20 -42.72 -23.69
C GLY A 611 11.28 -43.17 -25.15
N PHE A 612 11.07 -42.27 -26.12
CA PHE A 612 11.26 -42.60 -27.53
C PHE A 612 12.74 -42.75 -27.87
N SER A 613 13.07 -43.64 -28.80
CA SER A 613 14.34 -43.60 -29.50
C SER A 613 14.45 -42.28 -30.28
N LYS A 614 15.67 -41.82 -30.54
CA LYS A 614 15.91 -40.60 -31.34
C LYS A 614 15.30 -40.71 -32.75
N GLN A 615 15.26 -41.92 -33.30
CA GLN A 615 14.73 -42.20 -34.62
C GLN A 615 13.19 -42.19 -34.64
N ALA A 616 12.55 -42.73 -33.60
CA ALA A 616 11.10 -42.65 -33.44
C ALA A 616 10.65 -41.20 -33.14
N ALA A 617 11.43 -40.45 -32.35
CA ALA A 617 11.21 -39.02 -32.15
C ALA A 617 11.30 -38.25 -33.48
N ALA A 618 12.34 -38.50 -34.29
CA ALA A 618 12.47 -37.90 -35.63
C ALA A 618 11.30 -38.24 -36.56
N ALA A 619 10.79 -39.47 -36.50
CA ALA A 619 9.63 -39.91 -37.27
C ALA A 619 8.36 -39.09 -36.94
N LEU A 620 8.15 -38.73 -35.67
CA LEU A 620 7.05 -37.82 -35.28
C LEU A 620 7.20 -36.45 -35.94
N LEU A 621 8.42 -35.91 -35.99
CA LEU A 621 8.71 -34.61 -36.58
C LEU A 621 8.48 -34.59 -38.09
N GLY A 622 8.93 -35.64 -38.79
CA GLY A 622 8.70 -35.77 -40.24
C GLY A 622 7.21 -35.82 -40.60
N ASN A 623 6.39 -36.46 -39.77
CA ASN A 623 4.94 -36.47 -39.96
C ASN A 623 4.30 -35.13 -39.61
N ALA A 624 4.63 -34.53 -38.47
CA ALA A 624 4.14 -33.20 -38.09
C ALA A 624 4.49 -32.13 -39.14
N GLN A 625 5.63 -32.27 -39.83
CA GLN A 625 5.98 -31.41 -40.95
C GLN A 625 5.04 -31.57 -42.14
N GLY A 626 4.72 -32.81 -42.52
CA GLY A 626 3.80 -33.07 -43.63
C GLY A 626 2.38 -32.59 -43.35
N GLU A 627 1.95 -32.63 -42.09
CA GLU A 627 0.58 -32.28 -41.70
C GLU A 627 0.37 -30.77 -41.50
N SER A 628 1.29 -30.08 -40.81
CA SER A 628 1.01 -28.72 -40.33
C SER A 628 2.23 -27.81 -40.19
N ASP A 629 3.41 -28.27 -40.58
CA ASP A 629 4.69 -27.64 -40.21
C ASP A 629 4.85 -27.47 -38.68
N ALA A 630 4.38 -28.48 -37.93
CA ALA A 630 4.29 -28.51 -36.47
C ALA A 630 3.55 -27.31 -35.86
N ASN A 631 2.64 -26.68 -36.59
CA ASN A 631 1.85 -25.56 -36.11
C ASN A 631 0.63 -26.05 -35.31
N PRO A 632 0.57 -25.81 -33.99
CA PRO A 632 -0.51 -26.33 -33.15
C PRO A 632 -1.87 -25.66 -33.41
N THR A 633 -1.92 -24.53 -34.14
CA THR A 633 -3.17 -23.85 -34.51
C THR A 633 -3.48 -23.96 -36.00
N ALA A 634 -2.80 -24.83 -36.76
CA ALA A 634 -3.11 -25.03 -38.16
C ALA A 634 -4.53 -25.59 -38.31
N ASP A 635 -5.38 -24.90 -39.07
CA ASP A 635 -6.77 -25.26 -39.32
C ASP A 635 -6.99 -25.37 -40.83
N GLU A 636 -7.10 -26.60 -41.32
CA GLU A 636 -7.24 -26.87 -42.76
C GLU A 636 -8.56 -26.34 -43.33
N GLY A 637 -9.62 -26.30 -42.49
CA GLY A 637 -10.97 -25.93 -42.90
C GLY A 637 -11.42 -24.54 -42.50
N GLY A 638 -10.61 -23.79 -41.73
CA GLY A 638 -11.02 -22.54 -41.09
C GLY A 638 -12.22 -22.74 -40.15
N GLY A 639 -12.25 -23.86 -39.41
CA GLY A 639 -13.31 -24.22 -38.47
C GLY A 639 -14.47 -25.01 -39.08
N ARG A 640 -14.38 -25.39 -40.36
CA ARG A 640 -15.40 -26.22 -41.02
C ARG A 640 -15.38 -27.68 -40.53
N PRO A 641 -16.53 -28.36 -40.43
CA PRO A 641 -16.58 -29.78 -40.12
C PRO A 641 -15.87 -30.65 -41.17
N GLY A 642 -15.23 -31.72 -40.72
CA GLY A 642 -14.55 -32.70 -41.59
C GLY A 642 -13.14 -32.33 -42.05
N PHE A 643 -12.55 -31.24 -41.54
CA PHE A 643 -11.17 -30.82 -41.81
C PHE A 643 -10.30 -30.90 -40.56
N GLY A 644 -8.99 -31.07 -40.75
CA GLY A 644 -8.03 -31.27 -39.67
C GLY A 644 -7.69 -30.03 -38.86
N TYR A 645 -7.21 -30.25 -37.63
CA TYR A 645 -6.68 -29.21 -36.76
C TYR A 645 -5.42 -29.64 -36.01
N GLY A 646 -4.44 -28.74 -35.88
CA GLY A 646 -3.25 -28.91 -35.04
C GLY A 646 -2.08 -29.65 -35.69
N VAL A 647 -1.12 -30.03 -34.85
CA VAL A 647 0.22 -30.55 -35.20
C VAL A 647 0.15 -31.76 -36.14
N TRP A 648 -0.75 -32.72 -35.85
CA TRP A 648 -0.98 -33.92 -36.65
C TRP A 648 -2.37 -33.94 -37.31
N GLN A 649 -2.98 -32.76 -37.53
CA GLN A 649 -4.26 -32.60 -38.24
C GLN A 649 -5.39 -33.55 -37.76
N TRP A 650 -5.77 -33.42 -36.48
CA TRP A 650 -6.84 -34.21 -35.87
C TRP A 650 -8.17 -34.00 -36.61
N THR A 651 -8.68 -35.06 -37.22
CA THR A 651 -9.84 -34.98 -38.13
C THR A 651 -10.95 -35.92 -37.69
N ASP A 652 -12.17 -35.38 -37.57
CA ASP A 652 -13.38 -36.19 -37.40
C ASP A 652 -13.76 -36.82 -38.73
N SER A 653 -13.45 -38.11 -38.89
CA SER A 653 -13.74 -38.85 -40.13
C SER A 653 -15.24 -38.97 -40.44
N SER A 654 -16.13 -38.68 -39.49
CA SER A 654 -17.58 -38.63 -39.74
C SER A 654 -18.04 -37.32 -40.37
N GLY A 655 -17.21 -36.28 -40.35
CA GLY A 655 -17.55 -34.93 -40.79
C GLY A 655 -18.54 -34.20 -39.87
N ALA A 656 -18.85 -34.76 -38.68
CA ALA A 656 -19.83 -34.18 -37.77
C ALA A 656 -19.31 -32.94 -37.02
N SER A 657 -17.99 -32.85 -36.81
CA SER A 657 -17.36 -31.74 -36.09
C SER A 657 -16.13 -31.20 -36.80
N SER A 658 -15.74 -29.96 -36.49
CA SER A 658 -14.46 -29.42 -36.95
C SER A 658 -13.31 -30.12 -36.23
N GLY A 659 -12.14 -30.21 -36.86
CA GLY A 659 -10.97 -30.87 -36.27
C GLY A 659 -10.64 -30.36 -34.88
N ARG A 660 -10.81 -29.05 -34.62
CA ARG A 660 -10.57 -28.47 -33.29
C ARG A 660 -11.55 -28.98 -32.24
N VAL A 661 -12.84 -29.04 -32.57
CA VAL A 661 -13.88 -29.56 -31.66
C VAL A 661 -13.65 -31.05 -31.41
N TYR A 662 -13.33 -31.81 -32.46
CA TYR A 662 -13.00 -33.22 -32.37
C TYR A 662 -11.80 -33.47 -31.45
N MET A 663 -10.71 -32.72 -31.65
CA MET A 663 -9.52 -32.78 -30.82
C MET A 663 -9.82 -32.47 -29.36
N ILE A 664 -10.59 -31.41 -29.06
CA ILE A 664 -10.99 -31.06 -27.69
C ILE A 664 -11.82 -32.18 -27.04
N ASN A 665 -12.72 -32.81 -27.78
CA ASN A 665 -13.48 -33.95 -27.28
C ASN A 665 -12.57 -35.13 -26.93
N LEU A 666 -11.57 -35.41 -27.77
CA LEU A 666 -10.58 -36.44 -27.49
C LEU A 666 -9.69 -36.08 -26.29
N MET A 667 -9.24 -34.83 -26.17
CA MET A 667 -8.50 -34.33 -24.99
C MET A 667 -9.33 -34.50 -23.72
N THR A 668 -10.62 -34.17 -23.77
CA THR A 668 -11.55 -34.36 -22.66
C THR A 668 -11.63 -35.84 -22.24
N ARG A 669 -11.70 -36.76 -23.20
CA ARG A 669 -11.70 -38.21 -22.92
C ARG A 669 -10.36 -38.71 -22.38
N ALA A 670 -9.27 -38.11 -22.83
CA ALA A 670 -7.92 -38.39 -22.36
C ALA A 670 -7.60 -37.79 -20.98
N GLY A 671 -8.49 -36.94 -20.43
CA GLY A 671 -8.22 -36.16 -19.23
C GLY A 671 -7.15 -35.07 -19.43
N VAL A 672 -6.87 -34.70 -20.68
CA VAL A 672 -5.95 -33.62 -21.04
C VAL A 672 -6.71 -32.30 -20.94
N THR A 673 -6.39 -31.51 -19.91
CA THR A 673 -7.00 -30.20 -19.65
C THR A 673 -6.13 -29.03 -20.12
N ASP A 674 -4.96 -29.34 -20.68
CA ASP A 674 -4.04 -28.35 -21.24
C ASP A 674 -4.69 -27.59 -22.42
N ASN A 675 -4.17 -26.39 -22.72
CA ASN A 675 -4.66 -25.59 -23.84
C ASN A 675 -4.53 -26.35 -25.17
N PRO A 676 -5.63 -26.63 -25.90
CA PRO A 676 -5.62 -27.42 -27.14
C PRO A 676 -4.73 -26.85 -28.23
N ASP A 677 -4.47 -25.55 -28.20
CA ASP A 677 -3.71 -24.82 -29.21
C ASP A 677 -2.19 -24.86 -28.93
N THR A 678 -1.74 -25.79 -28.06
CA THR A 678 -0.34 -25.96 -27.69
C THR A 678 0.20 -27.32 -28.10
N ILE A 679 1.48 -27.35 -28.48
CA ILE A 679 2.21 -28.60 -28.79
C ILE A 679 2.18 -29.56 -27.60
N THR A 680 2.29 -29.05 -26.37
CA THR A 680 2.28 -29.87 -25.15
C THR A 680 0.97 -30.64 -24.99
N ALA A 681 -0.17 -29.97 -25.14
CA ALA A 681 -1.48 -30.61 -25.04
C ALA A 681 -1.67 -31.68 -26.13
N GLN A 682 -1.30 -31.34 -27.36
CA GLN A 682 -1.46 -32.25 -28.50
C GLN A 682 -0.50 -33.44 -28.42
N PHE A 683 0.70 -33.28 -27.86
CA PHE A 683 1.62 -34.39 -27.61
C PHE A 683 1.10 -35.31 -26.50
N LYS A 684 0.54 -34.76 -25.42
CA LYS A 684 -0.13 -35.57 -24.38
C LYS A 684 -1.31 -36.34 -24.98
N LEU A 685 -2.11 -35.69 -25.82
CA LEU A 685 -3.18 -36.34 -26.55
C LEU A 685 -2.64 -37.43 -27.48
N LEU A 686 -1.56 -37.20 -28.21
CA LEU A 686 -0.91 -38.20 -29.05
C LEU A 686 -0.56 -39.46 -28.24
N MET A 687 0.11 -39.29 -27.11
CA MET A 687 0.51 -40.39 -26.24
C MET A 687 -0.66 -41.23 -25.75
N TRP A 688 -1.77 -40.59 -25.39
CA TRP A 688 -2.99 -41.28 -24.98
C TRP A 688 -3.71 -41.91 -26.18
N HIS A 689 -4.01 -41.12 -27.21
CA HIS A 689 -4.89 -41.52 -28.30
C HIS A 689 -4.28 -42.59 -29.20
N ALA A 690 -2.95 -42.57 -29.38
CA ALA A 690 -2.28 -43.64 -30.10
C ALA A 690 -2.59 -45.01 -29.49
N GLN A 691 -2.51 -45.14 -28.16
CA GLN A 691 -2.86 -46.39 -27.47
C GLN A 691 -4.37 -46.61 -27.35
N ASN A 692 -5.17 -45.54 -27.43
CA ASN A 692 -6.62 -45.55 -27.27
C ASN A 692 -7.34 -45.35 -28.61
N GLY A 693 -7.00 -46.21 -29.58
CA GLY A 693 -7.79 -46.39 -30.80
C GLY A 693 -7.29 -45.69 -32.06
N GLN A 694 -6.34 -44.75 -31.98
CA GLN A 694 -5.76 -44.14 -33.18
C GLN A 694 -4.66 -45.00 -33.80
N TRP A 695 -3.85 -45.75 -33.04
CA TRP A 695 -2.82 -46.60 -33.63
C TRP A 695 -3.36 -47.98 -34.01
N ILE A 696 -3.33 -48.32 -35.29
CA ILE A 696 -3.77 -49.62 -35.80
C ILE A 696 -2.62 -50.26 -36.58
N ALA A 697 -1.98 -51.28 -36.01
CA ALA A 697 -0.86 -51.97 -36.65
C ALA A 697 -1.29 -52.67 -37.95
N LYS A 698 -0.68 -52.28 -39.08
CA LYS A 698 -0.88 -52.92 -40.39
C LYS A 698 0.09 -54.07 -40.60
N SER A 699 -0.26 -55.02 -41.46
CA SER A 699 0.61 -56.15 -41.80
C SER A 699 1.96 -55.73 -42.37
N SER A 700 2.02 -54.58 -43.08
CA SER A 700 3.25 -54.00 -43.60
C SER A 700 4.16 -53.37 -42.53
N TYR A 701 3.60 -52.96 -41.38
CA TYR A 701 4.31 -52.38 -40.25
C TYR A 701 3.71 -52.89 -38.93
N PRO A 702 3.94 -54.16 -38.55
CA PRO A 702 3.23 -54.83 -37.46
C PRO A 702 3.80 -54.47 -36.07
N TYR A 703 3.90 -53.17 -35.78
CA TYR A 703 4.43 -52.65 -34.52
C TYR A 703 3.31 -52.11 -33.66
N SER A 704 3.27 -52.49 -32.38
CA SER A 704 2.46 -51.79 -31.37
C SER A 704 3.00 -50.37 -31.12
N TRP A 705 2.22 -49.50 -30.47
CA TRP A 705 2.67 -48.16 -30.11
C TRP A 705 3.97 -48.17 -29.29
N THR A 706 4.06 -49.04 -28.28
CA THR A 706 5.26 -49.19 -27.45
C THR A 706 6.45 -49.72 -28.25
N GLN A 707 6.23 -50.64 -29.21
CA GLN A 707 7.29 -51.10 -30.11
C GLN A 707 7.76 -49.96 -31.03
N PHE A 708 6.83 -49.18 -31.59
CA PHE A 708 7.15 -48.02 -32.41
C PHE A 708 8.07 -47.02 -31.70
N MET A 709 7.77 -46.69 -30.43
CA MET A 709 8.59 -45.78 -29.62
C MET A 709 10.06 -46.18 -29.54
N THR A 710 10.39 -47.46 -29.74
CA THR A 710 11.75 -47.99 -29.60
C THR A 710 12.44 -48.30 -30.93
N LEU A 711 11.76 -48.11 -32.08
CA LEU A 711 12.34 -48.39 -33.40
C LEU A 711 13.57 -47.53 -33.68
N THR A 712 14.64 -48.15 -34.19
CA THR A 712 15.93 -47.47 -34.42
C THR A 712 16.24 -47.20 -35.89
N ASN A 713 15.38 -47.65 -36.82
CA ASN A 713 15.47 -47.31 -38.24
C ASN A 713 14.50 -46.16 -38.57
N ILE A 714 15.01 -45.01 -39.01
CA ILE A 714 14.21 -43.80 -39.25
C ILE A 714 13.16 -44.01 -40.33
N ASN A 715 13.51 -44.68 -41.44
CA ASN A 715 12.56 -44.93 -42.53
C ASN A 715 11.44 -45.88 -42.06
N THR A 716 11.79 -46.97 -41.38
CA THR A 716 10.80 -47.90 -40.83
C THR A 716 9.91 -47.22 -39.80
N ALA A 717 10.46 -46.43 -38.87
CA ALA A 717 9.69 -45.71 -37.87
C ALA A 717 8.74 -44.69 -38.52
N THR A 718 9.22 -43.93 -39.50
CA THR A 718 8.41 -42.90 -40.18
C THR A 718 7.27 -43.52 -40.95
N GLN A 719 7.53 -44.57 -41.73
CA GLN A 719 6.50 -45.25 -42.50
C GLN A 719 5.54 -46.06 -41.61
N ALA A 720 6.00 -46.57 -40.47
CA ALA A 720 5.12 -47.17 -39.47
C ALA A 720 4.14 -46.15 -38.89
N PHE A 721 4.58 -44.92 -38.59
CA PHE A 721 3.70 -43.86 -38.11
C PHE A 721 2.68 -43.44 -39.20
N VAL A 722 3.13 -43.27 -40.44
CA VAL A 722 2.23 -43.00 -41.58
C VAL A 722 1.18 -44.10 -41.73
N ALA A 723 1.59 -45.37 -41.74
CA ALA A 723 0.70 -46.50 -42.01
C ALA A 723 -0.23 -46.85 -40.84
N ASN A 724 0.21 -46.63 -39.60
CA ASN A 724 -0.53 -47.09 -38.42
C ASN A 724 -1.23 -45.97 -37.67
N PHE A 725 -0.73 -44.73 -37.70
CA PHE A 725 -1.34 -43.57 -37.04
C PHE A 725 -2.11 -42.69 -38.01
N GLU A 726 -1.44 -42.11 -39.01
CA GLU A 726 -2.04 -41.11 -39.91
C GLU A 726 -3.04 -41.74 -40.88
N ARG A 727 -2.68 -42.88 -41.47
CA ARG A 727 -3.46 -43.60 -42.49
C ARG A 727 -4.00 -42.69 -43.61
N PRO A 728 -3.14 -41.91 -44.28
CA PRO A 728 -3.55 -41.05 -45.37
C PRO A 728 -4.01 -41.86 -46.61
N LEU A 729 -4.76 -41.22 -47.49
CA LEU A 729 -5.23 -41.83 -48.74
C LEU A 729 -4.07 -42.24 -49.67
N ASN A 730 -3.00 -41.42 -49.70
CA ASN A 730 -1.83 -41.64 -50.53
C ASN A 730 -0.59 -41.94 -49.66
N GLY A 731 0.38 -42.66 -50.21
CA GLY A 731 1.67 -42.86 -49.53
C GLY A 731 2.47 -41.56 -49.50
N HIS A 732 3.19 -41.33 -48.39
CA HIS A 732 4.02 -40.14 -48.17
C HIS A 732 5.49 -40.52 -47.87
N PRO A 733 6.25 -41.02 -48.87
CA PRO A 733 7.66 -41.38 -48.70
C PRO A 733 8.55 -40.18 -48.36
N GLU A 734 8.16 -38.97 -48.76
CA GLU A 734 8.89 -37.72 -48.49
C GLU A 734 9.05 -37.43 -46.99
N ARG A 735 8.11 -37.89 -46.14
CA ARG A 735 8.18 -37.72 -44.68
C ARG A 735 9.41 -38.39 -44.08
N SER A 736 9.90 -39.48 -44.68
CA SER A 736 11.14 -40.14 -44.24
C SER A 736 12.37 -39.26 -44.47
N THR A 737 12.37 -38.45 -45.53
CA THR A 737 13.45 -37.49 -45.81
C THR A 737 13.46 -36.39 -44.76
N TRP A 738 12.29 -35.80 -44.47
CA TRP A 738 12.18 -34.77 -43.42
C TRP A 738 12.52 -35.31 -42.02
N ALA A 739 12.11 -36.53 -41.69
CA ALA A 739 12.50 -37.18 -40.45
C ALA A 739 14.04 -37.32 -40.35
N GLN A 740 14.71 -37.71 -41.45
CA GLN A 740 16.17 -37.80 -41.48
C GLN A 740 16.84 -36.43 -41.30
N GLU A 741 16.29 -35.36 -41.87
CA GLU A 741 16.77 -33.99 -41.71
C GLU A 741 16.67 -33.53 -40.25
N TRP A 742 15.52 -33.71 -39.60
CA TRP A 742 15.34 -33.36 -38.19
C TRP A 742 16.22 -34.20 -37.27
N TYR A 743 16.37 -35.49 -37.57
CA TYR A 743 17.30 -36.35 -36.84
C TYR A 743 18.72 -35.78 -36.89
N ASN A 744 19.23 -35.49 -38.10
CA ASN A 744 20.57 -34.95 -38.29
C ASN A 744 20.75 -33.62 -37.54
N LYS A 745 19.69 -32.80 -37.48
CA LYS A 745 19.70 -31.50 -36.80
C LYS A 745 19.75 -31.61 -35.27
N PHE A 746 19.04 -32.57 -34.67
CA PHE A 746 18.84 -32.62 -33.21
C PHE A 746 19.58 -33.75 -32.48
N VAL A 747 20.02 -34.79 -33.19
CA VAL A 747 20.63 -36.01 -32.57
C VAL A 747 21.79 -35.70 -31.62
N ASN A 748 22.58 -34.67 -31.92
CA ASN A 748 23.78 -34.30 -31.17
C ASN A 748 23.56 -33.15 -30.17
N LEU A 749 22.36 -32.57 -30.13
CA LEU A 749 22.04 -31.48 -29.21
C LEU A 749 21.62 -32.04 -27.83
N LYS A 750 22.01 -31.33 -26.78
CA LYS A 750 21.61 -31.67 -25.40
C LYS A 750 20.35 -30.91 -25.01
N ILE A 751 19.41 -31.58 -24.35
CA ILE A 751 18.23 -30.92 -23.76
C ILE A 751 18.71 -30.05 -22.59
N PRO A 752 18.63 -28.70 -22.66
CA PRO A 752 19.18 -27.84 -21.62
C PRO A 752 18.30 -27.94 -20.38
N SER A 753 18.84 -28.31 -19.21
CA SER A 753 18.08 -28.33 -17.95
C SER A 753 17.74 -26.91 -17.50
N GLY A 754 16.46 -26.56 -17.39
CA GLY A 754 16.03 -25.22 -16.96
C GLY A 754 16.48 -24.85 -15.55
N GLY A 755 17.16 -23.71 -15.40
CA GLY A 755 17.14 -22.92 -14.16
C GLY A 755 18.22 -23.14 -13.09
N GLY A 756 19.44 -23.52 -13.45
CA GLY A 756 20.61 -23.55 -12.54
C GLY A 756 20.60 -24.73 -11.54
N GLY A 757 21.73 -25.40 -11.36
CA GLY A 757 21.83 -26.62 -10.57
C GLY A 757 21.27 -26.54 -9.13
N TYR A 758 21.20 -27.71 -8.50
CA TYR A 758 20.85 -27.87 -7.10
C TYR A 758 21.87 -27.18 -6.19
N ILE A 759 21.40 -26.55 -5.11
CA ILE A 759 22.28 -25.93 -4.11
C ILE A 759 22.40 -26.81 -2.88
N ALA A 760 23.51 -26.66 -2.15
CA ALA A 760 23.63 -27.30 -0.84
C ALA A 760 22.46 -26.87 0.08
N PRO A 761 21.83 -27.82 0.80
CA PRO A 761 20.61 -27.56 1.56
C PRO A 761 20.88 -26.93 2.93
N ILE A 762 22.15 -26.62 3.26
CA ILE A 762 22.57 -25.92 4.47
C ILE A 762 23.69 -24.95 4.11
N SER A 763 23.90 -23.92 4.91
CA SER A 763 24.98 -22.95 4.69
C SER A 763 26.37 -23.57 4.94
N SER A 764 27.41 -22.93 4.40
CA SER A 764 28.80 -23.27 4.75
C SER A 764 29.16 -22.78 6.17
N PRO A 765 30.12 -23.43 6.85
CA PRO A 765 30.86 -24.62 6.42
C PRO A 765 29.99 -25.87 6.44
N ILE A 766 30.23 -26.78 5.49
CA ILE A 766 29.56 -28.08 5.41
C ILE A 766 30.59 -29.16 5.64
N THR A 767 30.34 -30.06 6.58
CA THR A 767 31.10 -31.29 6.75
C THR A 767 30.20 -32.46 6.40
N VAL A 768 30.66 -33.32 5.49
CA VAL A 768 30.00 -34.59 5.17
C VAL A 768 30.47 -35.63 6.19
N THR A 769 29.58 -36.09 7.05
CA THR A 769 29.91 -37.07 8.10
C THR A 769 29.69 -38.51 7.66
N SER A 770 28.85 -38.72 6.65
CA SER A 770 28.64 -40.04 6.03
C SER A 770 28.27 -39.87 4.56
N GLU A 771 28.94 -40.61 3.69
CA GLU A 771 28.65 -40.68 2.26
C GLU A 771 27.48 -41.64 1.98
N MET A 772 26.89 -41.53 0.78
CA MET A 772 25.94 -42.53 0.28
C MET A 772 26.66 -43.84 -0.08
N GLY A 773 26.06 -44.97 0.26
CA GLY A 773 26.58 -46.30 -0.09
C GLY A 773 26.56 -47.29 1.08
N TRP A 774 27.21 -48.45 0.88
CA TRP A 774 27.31 -49.46 1.93
C TRP A 774 28.24 -48.99 3.05
N ARG A 775 27.73 -49.00 4.29
CA ARG A 775 28.48 -48.64 5.49
C ARG A 775 28.15 -49.61 6.65
N THR A 776 29.00 -49.60 7.67
CA THR A 776 28.63 -50.15 8.98
C THR A 776 27.72 -49.16 9.69
N SER A 777 26.51 -49.59 10.03
CA SER A 777 25.51 -48.78 10.71
C SER A 777 26.05 -48.25 12.04
N PRO A 778 26.09 -46.91 12.28
CA PRO A 778 26.55 -46.36 13.54
C PRO A 778 25.60 -46.65 14.71
N ILE A 779 24.39 -47.15 14.42
CA ILE A 779 23.34 -47.42 15.40
C ILE A 779 23.29 -48.92 15.74
N THR A 780 23.35 -49.78 14.72
CA THR A 780 23.15 -51.23 14.90
C THR A 780 24.44 -52.04 14.79
N GLY A 781 25.52 -51.47 14.25
CA GLY A 781 26.78 -52.18 13.98
C GLY A 781 26.71 -53.16 12.80
N ALA A 782 25.55 -53.35 12.18
CA ALA A 782 25.36 -54.21 11.01
C ALA A 782 25.72 -53.48 9.71
N GLN A 783 25.97 -54.22 8.63
CA GLN A 783 26.17 -53.63 7.30
C GLN A 783 24.82 -53.15 6.74
N GLU A 784 24.73 -51.88 6.37
CA GLU A 784 23.52 -51.26 5.79
C GLU A 784 23.86 -50.39 4.57
N PHE A 785 22.89 -50.20 3.69
CA PHE A 785 23.02 -49.25 2.59
C PHE A 785 22.49 -47.88 3.01
N HIS A 786 23.38 -46.91 3.12
CA HIS A 786 23.03 -45.53 3.40
C HIS A 786 22.55 -44.85 2.12
N ASN A 787 21.26 -44.53 2.06
CA ASN A 787 20.57 -44.01 0.88
C ASN A 787 20.58 -42.47 0.78
N ALA A 788 21.53 -41.81 1.48
CA ALA A 788 21.61 -40.36 1.63
C ALA A 788 23.06 -39.90 1.86
N MET A 789 23.25 -38.60 2.05
CA MET A 789 24.45 -38.03 2.64
C MET A 789 24.12 -37.34 3.95
N ASP A 790 24.97 -37.53 4.96
CA ASP A 790 24.82 -36.88 6.27
C ASP A 790 25.66 -35.60 6.31
N LEU A 791 24.99 -34.46 6.51
CA LEU A 791 25.59 -33.12 6.45
C LEU A 791 25.49 -32.42 7.81
N VAL A 792 26.59 -31.80 8.25
CA VAL A 792 26.64 -30.96 9.46
C VAL A 792 27.29 -29.61 9.19
N ASN A 793 26.84 -28.59 9.92
CA ASN A 793 27.38 -27.22 9.87
C ASN A 793 28.05 -26.80 11.20
N GLY A 794 28.02 -27.66 12.22
CA GLY A 794 28.52 -27.33 13.57
C GLY A 794 27.52 -26.53 14.42
N ASN A 795 26.46 -25.96 13.81
CA ASN A 795 25.31 -25.41 14.51
C ASN A 795 24.12 -26.41 14.49
N PRO A 796 23.62 -26.88 15.65
CA PRO A 796 22.55 -27.89 15.71
C PRO A 796 21.18 -27.38 15.25
N THR A 797 20.98 -26.07 15.06
CA THR A 797 19.74 -25.47 14.54
C THR A 797 19.95 -24.79 13.18
N THR A 798 20.88 -25.31 12.37
CA THR A 798 21.16 -24.76 11.04
C THR A 798 19.91 -24.77 10.16
N PRO A 799 19.55 -23.65 9.51
CA PRO A 799 18.46 -23.61 8.54
C PRO A 799 18.66 -24.60 7.41
N ILE A 800 17.61 -25.38 7.12
CA ILE A 800 17.54 -26.28 5.97
C ILE A 800 16.83 -25.54 4.84
N LEU A 801 17.45 -25.51 3.66
CA LEU A 801 16.98 -24.83 2.47
C LEU A 801 16.54 -25.84 1.40
N ALA A 802 15.52 -25.50 0.63
CA ALA A 802 15.14 -26.25 -0.55
C ALA A 802 16.28 -26.23 -1.59
N SER A 803 16.81 -27.41 -1.91
CA SER A 803 17.94 -27.57 -2.83
C SER A 803 17.58 -27.19 -4.29
N GLY A 804 16.29 -27.23 -4.63
CA GLY A 804 15.75 -26.82 -5.94
C GLY A 804 14.29 -26.38 -5.85
N ASP A 805 13.81 -25.68 -6.88
CA ASP A 805 12.39 -25.34 -7.02
C ASP A 805 11.55 -26.62 -7.09
N GLY A 806 10.43 -26.67 -6.38
CA GLY A 806 9.58 -27.85 -6.41
C GLY A 806 8.35 -27.78 -5.51
N GLN A 807 7.58 -28.86 -5.49
CA GLN A 807 6.41 -29.02 -4.64
C GLN A 807 6.72 -29.95 -3.48
N VAL A 808 6.37 -29.55 -2.25
CA VAL A 808 6.45 -30.41 -1.07
C VAL A 808 5.42 -31.53 -1.22
N VAL A 809 5.90 -32.76 -1.35
CA VAL A 809 5.07 -33.97 -1.44
C VAL A 809 5.00 -34.73 -0.13
N GLN A 810 5.88 -34.40 0.83
CA GLN A 810 5.88 -34.94 2.18
C GLN A 810 6.35 -33.88 3.18
N ALA A 811 5.67 -33.76 4.32
CA ALA A 811 6.06 -32.93 5.46
C ALA A 811 5.37 -33.45 6.73
N GLY A 812 6.13 -33.94 7.71
CA GLY A 812 5.56 -34.40 8.99
C GLY A 812 6.54 -35.19 9.85
N SER A 813 6.08 -35.58 11.03
CA SER A 813 6.83 -36.42 11.98
C SER A 813 6.59 -37.92 11.74
N ASN A 814 7.52 -38.74 12.22
CA ASN A 814 7.43 -40.20 12.27
C ASN A 814 7.15 -40.87 10.91
N TYR A 815 7.71 -40.31 9.83
CA TYR A 815 7.59 -40.90 8.51
C TYR A 815 8.56 -42.09 8.40
N TYR A 816 8.07 -43.28 8.77
CA TYR A 816 8.88 -44.44 9.15
C TYR A 816 9.76 -44.17 10.38
N ASP A 817 9.95 -45.19 11.21
CA ASP A 817 10.56 -45.04 12.54
C ASP A 817 11.99 -44.46 12.52
N TRP A 818 12.63 -44.39 11.34
CA TRP A 818 14.03 -44.06 11.18
C TRP A 818 14.35 -42.67 10.61
N TYR A 819 13.41 -41.93 10.01
CA TYR A 819 13.68 -40.58 9.46
C TYR A 819 13.34 -39.43 10.42
N GLY A 820 12.55 -39.70 11.47
CA GLY A 820 12.04 -38.66 12.37
C GLY A 820 11.14 -37.66 11.63
N ASN A 821 11.40 -36.36 11.80
CA ASN A 821 10.74 -35.31 11.04
C ASN A 821 11.33 -35.20 9.64
N TYR A 822 10.48 -35.28 8.62
CA TYR A 822 10.89 -35.47 7.24
C TYR A 822 10.11 -34.59 6.26
N THR A 823 10.85 -34.00 5.31
CA THR A 823 10.29 -33.24 4.18
C THR A 823 10.79 -33.84 2.86
N VAL A 824 9.92 -33.94 1.85
CA VAL A 824 10.30 -34.33 0.48
C VAL A 824 9.77 -33.31 -0.52
N ILE A 825 10.61 -32.90 -1.45
CA ILE A 825 10.27 -31.97 -2.53
C ILE A 825 10.39 -32.71 -3.87
N LYS A 826 9.37 -32.61 -4.71
CA LYS A 826 9.37 -33.07 -6.11
C LYS A 826 9.77 -31.92 -7.04
N HIS A 827 10.74 -32.15 -7.91
CA HIS A 827 11.29 -31.16 -8.82
C HIS A 827 10.77 -31.32 -10.26
N ALA A 828 10.92 -30.26 -11.05
CA ALA A 828 10.43 -30.20 -12.43
C ALA A 828 11.19 -31.12 -13.40
N ASP A 829 12.43 -31.51 -13.07
CA ASP A 829 13.24 -32.46 -13.83
C ASP A 829 12.91 -33.93 -13.55
N GLY A 830 11.93 -34.18 -12.66
CA GLY A 830 11.49 -35.52 -12.27
C GLY A 830 12.21 -36.10 -11.07
N LEU A 831 13.24 -35.42 -10.54
CA LEU A 831 13.93 -35.85 -9.33
C LEU A 831 13.20 -35.37 -8.07
N TYR A 832 13.58 -35.97 -6.94
CA TYR A 832 13.08 -35.63 -5.62
C TYR A 832 14.25 -35.39 -4.67
N THR A 833 14.09 -34.44 -3.74
CA THR A 833 15.01 -34.25 -2.62
C THR A 833 14.32 -34.52 -1.28
N GLY A 834 15.00 -35.25 -0.40
CA GLY A 834 14.52 -35.60 0.94
C GLY A 834 15.38 -34.99 2.05
N TYR A 835 14.75 -34.55 3.14
CA TYR A 835 15.38 -33.82 4.24
C TYR A 835 14.90 -34.39 5.58
N ALA A 836 15.71 -35.24 6.23
CA ALA A 836 15.34 -35.95 7.46
C ALA A 836 16.00 -35.39 8.72
N HIS A 837 15.56 -35.91 9.87
CA HIS A 837 16.02 -35.57 11.22
C HIS A 837 15.78 -34.12 11.67
N GLN A 838 14.81 -33.43 11.06
CA GLN A 838 14.59 -32.01 11.31
C GLN A 838 14.11 -31.73 12.74
N SER A 839 14.63 -30.69 13.41
CA SER A 839 14.09 -30.27 14.70
C SER A 839 12.74 -29.55 14.55
N ARG A 840 12.51 -28.93 13.38
CA ARG A 840 11.30 -28.22 13.03
C ARG A 840 11.09 -28.25 11.52
N ILE A 841 9.84 -28.42 11.10
CA ILE A 841 9.41 -28.35 9.70
C ILE A 841 8.66 -27.03 9.52
N ASP A 842 9.05 -26.22 8.54
CA ASP A 842 8.48 -24.89 8.27
C ASP A 842 7.51 -24.88 7.07
N VAL A 843 7.25 -26.06 6.46
CA VAL A 843 6.44 -26.22 5.24
C VAL A 843 5.39 -27.33 5.36
N SER A 844 4.37 -27.29 4.51
CA SER A 844 3.28 -28.28 4.47
C SER A 844 3.16 -28.99 3.12
N VAL A 845 2.57 -30.19 3.11
CA VAL A 845 2.32 -30.96 1.88
C VAL A 845 1.46 -30.14 0.90
N GLY A 846 1.84 -30.14 -0.37
CA GLY A 846 1.22 -29.36 -1.45
C GLY A 846 1.83 -27.98 -1.66
N GLN A 847 2.64 -27.47 -0.72
CA GLN A 847 3.29 -26.17 -0.82
C GLN A 847 4.33 -26.15 -1.95
N ASN A 848 4.30 -25.13 -2.80
CA ASN A 848 5.39 -24.86 -3.74
C ASN A 848 6.49 -24.07 -3.05
N VAL A 849 7.73 -24.53 -3.19
CA VAL A 849 8.92 -23.91 -2.59
C VAL A 849 9.93 -23.52 -3.66
N LYS A 850 10.65 -22.43 -3.39
CA LYS A 850 11.72 -21.92 -4.25
C LYS A 850 13.08 -22.40 -3.79
N LYS A 851 14.01 -22.61 -4.72
CA LYS A 851 15.41 -22.93 -4.42
C LYS A 851 15.99 -21.88 -3.47
N GLY A 852 16.58 -22.33 -2.36
CA GLY A 852 17.09 -21.45 -1.30
C GLY A 852 16.05 -21.01 -0.26
N GLN A 853 14.77 -21.34 -0.43
CA GLN A 853 13.76 -21.09 0.59
C GLN A 853 13.98 -22.02 1.78
N GLN A 854 13.94 -21.48 3.00
CA GLN A 854 14.00 -22.28 4.21
C GLN A 854 12.76 -23.18 4.33
N ILE A 855 12.99 -24.46 4.61
CA ILE A 855 11.95 -25.49 4.74
C ILE A 855 11.90 -26.13 6.12
N GLY A 856 12.89 -25.89 6.96
CA GLY A 856 12.96 -26.41 8.32
C GLY A 856 14.30 -26.11 8.98
N LEU A 857 14.54 -26.72 10.14
CA LEU A 857 15.81 -26.65 10.87
C LEU A 857 16.42 -28.03 11.05
N MET A 858 17.75 -28.10 10.97
CA MET A 858 18.53 -29.28 11.34
C MET A 858 18.19 -29.69 12.78
N GLY A 859 18.23 -30.99 13.05
CA GLY A 859 17.91 -31.52 14.37
C GLY A 859 18.43 -32.93 14.56
N ALA A 860 17.88 -33.61 15.56
CA ALA A 860 18.24 -34.96 15.94
C ALA A 860 16.99 -35.83 16.22
N THR A 861 15.94 -35.68 15.42
CA THR A 861 14.71 -36.49 15.59
C THR A 861 14.84 -37.84 14.91
N GLY A 862 14.31 -38.90 15.54
CA GLY A 862 14.48 -40.29 15.06
C GLY A 862 15.75 -40.95 15.63
N PRO A 863 16.08 -42.18 15.21
CA PRO A 863 17.26 -42.91 15.67
C PRO A 863 18.51 -42.30 15.02
N VAL A 864 19.17 -41.40 15.75
CA VAL A 864 20.39 -40.72 15.32
C VAL A 864 21.39 -40.65 16.47
N THR A 865 22.67 -40.53 16.14
CA THR A 865 23.75 -40.38 17.14
C THR A 865 24.05 -38.91 17.49
N GLY A 866 23.44 -37.94 16.79
CA GLY A 866 23.58 -36.51 17.05
C GLY A 866 22.95 -35.64 15.95
N PRO A 867 22.92 -34.29 16.11
CA PRO A 867 22.30 -33.40 15.14
C PRO A 867 23.00 -33.37 13.78
N HIS A 868 22.27 -33.71 12.71
CA HIS A 868 22.72 -33.65 11.32
C HIS A 868 21.53 -33.60 10.36
N LEU A 869 21.78 -33.31 9.08
CA LEU A 869 20.80 -33.45 8.01
C LEU A 869 21.10 -34.69 7.18
N HIS A 870 20.18 -35.64 7.18
CA HIS A 870 20.17 -36.79 6.26
C HIS A 870 19.49 -36.35 4.95
N PHE A 871 20.31 -36.09 3.93
CA PHE A 871 19.89 -35.46 2.67
C PHE A 871 19.88 -36.45 1.50
N GLN A 872 18.73 -36.57 0.84
CA GLN A 872 18.47 -37.61 -0.17
C GLN A 872 18.21 -37.02 -1.55
N PHE A 873 18.57 -37.80 -2.57
CA PHE A 873 18.21 -37.61 -3.97
C PHE A 873 17.56 -38.88 -4.52
N MET A 874 16.43 -38.76 -5.21
CA MET A 874 15.68 -39.89 -5.76
C MET A 874 15.13 -39.59 -7.16
N ASP A 875 14.99 -40.61 -8.02
CA ASP A 875 14.30 -40.51 -9.33
C ASP A 875 12.85 -41.02 -9.30
N GLN A 876 12.43 -41.55 -8.15
CA GLN A 876 11.07 -42.01 -7.89
C GLN A 876 10.67 -41.73 -6.45
N TYR A 877 9.41 -41.32 -6.25
CA TYR A 877 8.84 -41.11 -4.91
C TYR A 877 8.74 -42.43 -4.12
N TRP A 878 9.13 -42.38 -2.84
CA TRP A 878 9.25 -43.51 -1.90
C TRP A 878 7.89 -44.14 -1.50
N PRO A 879 7.80 -45.45 -1.11
CA PRO A 879 8.87 -46.46 -1.00
C PRO A 879 9.38 -47.02 -2.32
N SER A 880 10.71 -47.00 -2.50
CA SER A 880 11.40 -47.48 -3.70
C SER A 880 12.61 -48.35 -3.35
N SER A 881 13.05 -49.21 -4.28
CA SER A 881 14.27 -50.00 -4.07
C SER A 881 15.53 -49.12 -4.06
N SER A 882 16.66 -49.65 -3.58
CA SER A 882 17.93 -48.92 -3.54
C SER A 882 18.38 -48.35 -4.90
N ALA A 883 17.90 -48.91 -6.01
CA ALA A 883 18.23 -48.47 -7.38
C ALA A 883 17.73 -47.05 -7.73
N HIS A 884 16.79 -46.51 -6.96
CA HIS A 884 16.14 -45.22 -7.23
C HIS A 884 16.79 -44.05 -6.49
N PHE A 885 17.68 -44.31 -5.53
CA PHE A 885 18.48 -43.26 -4.90
C PHE A 885 19.67 -42.89 -5.77
N LYS A 886 19.96 -41.60 -5.85
CA LYS A 886 21.10 -41.06 -6.58
C LYS A 886 22.05 -40.39 -5.60
N ASN A 887 23.35 -40.44 -5.91
CA ASN A 887 24.35 -39.82 -5.06
C ASN A 887 24.20 -38.29 -5.14
N PRO A 888 23.94 -37.57 -4.02
CA PRO A 888 23.84 -36.12 -4.05
C PRO A 888 25.09 -35.42 -4.62
N ARG A 889 26.28 -36.06 -4.58
CA ARG A 889 27.51 -35.54 -5.20
C ARG A 889 27.47 -35.45 -6.72
N ASP A 890 26.59 -36.21 -7.38
CA ASP A 890 26.42 -36.13 -8.82
C ASP A 890 25.73 -34.81 -9.24
N TYR A 891 25.09 -34.14 -8.27
CA TYR A 891 24.27 -32.95 -8.50
C TYR A 891 24.78 -31.70 -7.76
N ILE A 892 25.47 -31.87 -6.62
CA ILE A 892 25.89 -30.79 -5.73
C ILE A 892 27.34 -30.97 -5.31
N LYS A 893 28.11 -29.89 -5.32
CA LYS A 893 29.45 -29.84 -4.73
C LYS A 893 29.33 -29.39 -3.28
N PHE A 894 29.67 -30.29 -2.35
CA PHE A 894 29.67 -30.07 -0.90
C PHE A 894 31.06 -29.73 -0.39
#